data_AF-A0AAN4R291-F1
#
_entry.id   AF-A0AAN4R291-F1
#
_cell.length_a   1.000
_cell.length_b   1.000
_cell.length_c   1.000
_cell.angle_alpha   90.00
_cell.angle_beta   90.00
_cell.angle_gamma   90.00
#
_symmetry.space_group_name_H-M   'P 1'
#
loop_
_entity.id
_entity.type
_entity.pdbx_description
1 polymer ?
#
loop_
_entity_poly.entity_id
_entity_poly.type
_entity_poly.pdbx_seq_one_letter_code
_entity_poly.pdbx_strand_id
1 'polypeptide(L)'
;MNGGAAYYQKNTAKRTVSNGGKLSGCSTDYYAIDNILSGAVIYEHSVRAGGSVYLDGEARNVTIGTNAYFKVNTRGYLSRVEIENGGVLDMTSASSGLDGRVYNSGHISGGGVASTAIVSNDSGGTITGQSNGGSRTTAAGGTLVNCVTANAGRDVVAAGGLALSQTITAGGTIGVAGVASGLNVTSKGIATVSNGGVVKDANIAAGATLTGLAGGKLQGAINVRGIVSGGSVFGAGTVERVYSGATIANQTVMSGATVAINAGGVLAGTLSVQANATAVIDGAVGGTIDLAGANYATLTILSDSMPSSIITGFNGTTAASDSIKLVGLRREDVVSVDFPTADTMRITMRDGSTRTLNIKGIKATGYTFGMAADGSLVVTACFLPGTMIRTPAGDRAVETLVAGDLVCTVGSDRCVSAVAIEWVGKGEMTDAQEMEHYPVRIRRGAFAENVPDADLLVTAEHCFLLGGRLVPVRMLVNGESISFETGLPSYSYHHIKMPHHSVLLANNTHTESYFDDGSSDQAASLQRLGHVDDVQGSSGMNRCAPLDTTREFVELLARRLAARVKVSLTQGHVTREPDLHLVTDSGKRLRPLRRNDKGYVFQVPGDTRFVRVLSRSDRPDLARGAYIDDRRELGVLIGDIHLFRENGCHAINEHRERPYLEGWSDLESSAYRWTQGDGLLPLARYLGSDDAMLSIDVVDTSFYRNTSRDLRTAA
;
A
#
# COMPACT_ATOMS: atom_id res chain seq x y z
N MET A 1 61.57 -43.62 -18.15
CA MET A 1 60.17 -43.61 -18.62
C MET A 1 59.35 -44.50 -17.69
N ASN A 2 58.14 -44.07 -17.32
CA ASN A 2 57.09 -44.81 -16.61
C ASN A 2 57.48 -45.35 -15.20
N GLY A 3 56.69 -45.18 -14.14
CA GLY A 3 55.37 -44.56 -14.00
C GLY A 3 54.52 -45.37 -13.01
N GLY A 4 53.90 -44.74 -12.01
CA GLY A 4 52.98 -45.43 -11.09
C GLY A 4 53.11 -44.98 -9.64
N ALA A 5 52.32 -43.98 -9.24
CA ALA A 5 52.04 -43.73 -7.82
C ALA A 5 51.12 -44.83 -7.29
N ALA A 6 51.57 -45.58 -6.28
CA ALA A 6 50.81 -46.68 -5.70
C ALA A 6 49.73 -46.16 -4.73
N TYR A 7 48.51 -46.02 -5.25
CA TYR A 7 47.21 -46.05 -4.57
C TYR A 7 47.16 -45.98 -3.03
N TYR A 8 46.45 -44.95 -2.52
CA TYR A 8 45.77 -45.02 -1.23
C TYR A 8 44.76 -46.18 -1.21
N GLN A 9 45.13 -47.34 -0.64
CA GLN A 9 44.15 -48.36 -0.29
C GLN A 9 43.40 -47.94 0.98
N LYS A 10 42.27 -47.24 0.79
CA LYS A 10 41.28 -47.05 1.86
C LYS A 10 40.58 -48.38 2.12
N ASN A 11 41.16 -49.20 2.98
CA ASN A 11 40.68 -50.55 3.30
C ASN A 11 39.31 -50.45 4.00
N THR A 12 38.23 -50.49 3.22
CA THR A 12 36.86 -50.35 3.72
C THR A 12 36.45 -51.66 4.37
N ALA A 13 36.71 -51.81 5.67
CA ALA A 13 36.24 -52.96 6.43
C ALA A 13 34.72 -53.05 6.31
N LYS A 14 34.21 -54.19 5.82
CA LYS A 14 32.78 -54.47 5.69
C LYS A 14 32.37 -55.54 6.69
N ARG A 15 31.49 -55.20 7.62
CA ARG A 15 30.87 -56.14 8.56
C ARG A 15 29.39 -56.29 8.22
N THR A 16 28.90 -57.51 8.19
CA THR A 16 27.49 -57.82 7.94
C THR A 16 26.93 -58.58 9.13
N VAL A 17 25.83 -58.08 9.70
CA VAL A 17 25.10 -58.76 10.77
C VAL A 17 23.89 -59.44 10.15
N SER A 18 23.92 -60.76 10.14
CA SER A 18 22.85 -61.61 9.57
C SER A 18 21.69 -61.80 10.55
N ASN A 19 20.56 -62.29 10.04
CA ASN A 19 19.37 -62.64 10.81
C ASN A 19 19.71 -63.45 12.09
N GLY A 20 19.14 -63.05 13.23
CA GLY A 20 19.42 -63.62 14.56
C GLY A 20 20.68 -63.06 15.24
N GLY A 21 21.54 -62.35 14.50
CA GLY A 21 22.74 -61.71 15.04
C GLY A 21 22.41 -60.51 15.93
N LYS A 22 23.19 -60.35 17.01
CA LYS A 22 23.11 -59.22 17.93
C LYS A 22 24.47 -58.56 18.10
N LEU A 23 24.54 -57.23 18.01
CA LEU A 23 25.69 -56.44 18.45
C LEU A 23 25.26 -55.49 19.57
N SER A 24 26.11 -55.30 20.57
CA SER A 24 25.88 -54.37 21.68
C SER A 24 27.18 -53.65 22.05
N GLY A 25 27.12 -52.35 22.37
CA GLY A 25 28.29 -51.58 22.83
C GLY A 25 29.43 -51.49 21.80
N CYS A 26 29.10 -51.64 20.52
CA CYS A 26 30.05 -51.69 19.41
C CYS A 26 30.18 -50.32 18.73
N SER A 27 31.22 -50.16 17.92
CA SER A 27 31.29 -49.04 16.98
C SER A 27 31.50 -49.52 15.54
N THR A 28 31.07 -48.71 14.58
CA THR A 28 31.58 -48.75 13.20
C THR A 28 32.92 -48.06 13.20
N ASP A 29 33.96 -48.71 12.67
CA ASP A 29 35.30 -48.12 12.58
C ASP A 29 35.38 -46.96 11.58
N TYR A 30 36.44 -46.16 11.66
CA TYR A 30 36.67 -45.02 10.78
C TYR A 30 36.65 -45.44 9.31
N TYR A 31 35.74 -44.84 8.53
CA TYR A 31 35.50 -45.19 7.12
C TYR A 31 35.14 -46.66 6.83
N ALA A 32 34.66 -47.41 7.83
CA ALA A 32 34.14 -48.77 7.66
C ALA A 32 32.65 -48.78 7.27
N ILE A 33 32.13 -49.93 6.81
CA ILE A 33 30.73 -50.12 6.43
C ILE A 33 30.12 -51.28 7.23
N ASP A 34 29.01 -51.03 7.92
CA ASP A 34 28.15 -52.04 8.54
C ASP A 34 26.87 -52.26 7.73
N ASN A 35 26.53 -53.52 7.44
CA ASN A 35 25.23 -53.92 6.88
C ASN A 35 24.46 -54.73 7.93
N ILE A 36 23.33 -54.21 8.42
CA ILE A 36 22.49 -54.85 9.43
C ILE A 36 21.27 -55.42 8.73
N LEU A 37 21.24 -56.73 8.50
CA LEU A 37 20.19 -57.38 7.71
C LEU A 37 18.91 -57.58 8.52
N SER A 38 17.80 -57.85 7.82
CA SER A 38 16.51 -58.13 8.44
C SER A 38 16.60 -59.30 9.45
N GLY A 39 16.06 -59.08 10.66
CA GLY A 39 16.17 -59.99 11.80
C GLY A 39 17.46 -59.88 12.63
N ALA A 40 18.40 -59.01 12.27
CA ALA A 40 19.52 -58.61 13.14
C ALA A 40 19.13 -57.45 14.06
N VAL A 41 19.81 -57.33 15.21
CA VAL A 41 19.61 -56.24 16.19
C VAL A 41 20.95 -55.61 16.58
N ILE A 42 21.05 -54.28 16.58
CA ILE A 42 22.17 -53.53 17.17
C ILE A 42 21.69 -52.62 18.32
N TYR A 43 22.50 -52.51 19.37
CA TYR A 43 22.22 -51.71 20.57
C TYR A 43 23.46 -50.94 21.03
N GLU A 44 23.29 -49.71 21.53
CA GLU A 44 24.40 -48.89 22.04
C GLU A 44 25.56 -48.78 21.03
N HIS A 45 25.24 -48.32 19.82
CA HIS A 45 26.15 -48.39 18.68
C HIS A 45 26.60 -47.00 18.22
N SER A 46 27.91 -46.78 18.11
CA SER A 46 28.48 -45.50 17.66
C SER A 46 29.09 -45.61 16.27
N VAL A 47 28.66 -44.76 15.34
CA VAL A 47 29.29 -44.66 14.01
C VAL A 47 30.41 -43.62 14.07
N ARG A 48 31.67 -44.08 14.02
CA ARG A 48 32.85 -43.20 14.06
C ARG A 48 33.03 -42.45 12.74
N ALA A 49 33.94 -41.49 12.76
CA ALA A 49 34.03 -40.48 11.71
C ALA A 49 34.22 -41.08 10.30
N GLY A 50 33.37 -40.64 9.38
CA GLY A 50 33.31 -41.14 8.00
C GLY A 50 32.85 -42.59 7.82
N GLY A 51 32.48 -43.30 8.88
CA GLY A 51 31.89 -44.64 8.82
C GLY A 51 30.48 -44.62 8.22
N SER A 52 29.99 -45.78 7.78
CA SER A 52 28.67 -45.92 7.16
C SER A 52 27.90 -47.13 7.69
N VAL A 53 26.59 -46.99 7.92
CA VAL A 53 25.70 -48.10 8.31
C VAL A 53 24.51 -48.18 7.36
N TYR A 54 24.10 -49.40 6.98
CA TYR A 54 22.89 -49.67 6.22
C TYR A 54 22.01 -50.66 7.00
N LEU A 55 20.77 -50.27 7.30
CA LEU A 55 19.88 -50.96 8.24
C LEU A 55 18.60 -51.48 7.57
N ASP A 56 18.49 -52.80 7.44
CA ASP A 56 17.25 -53.57 7.15
C ASP A 56 16.74 -54.35 8.39
N GLY A 57 17.48 -54.32 9.50
CA GLY A 57 17.13 -54.91 10.81
C GLY A 57 16.74 -53.86 11.86
N GLU A 58 17.01 -54.13 13.13
CA GLU A 58 16.69 -53.24 14.24
C GLU A 58 17.93 -52.55 14.83
N ALA A 59 17.81 -51.27 15.19
CA ALA A 59 18.83 -50.48 15.88
C ALA A 59 18.24 -49.63 17.01
N ARG A 60 18.89 -49.60 18.18
CA ARG A 60 18.50 -48.73 19.30
C ARG A 60 19.71 -48.10 20.00
N ASN A 61 19.54 -46.89 20.54
CA ASN A 61 20.60 -46.11 21.20
C ASN A 61 21.82 -45.94 20.26
N VAL A 62 21.66 -45.16 19.19
CA VAL A 62 22.68 -44.97 18.15
C VAL A 62 23.25 -43.55 18.19
N THR A 63 24.57 -43.40 18.16
CA THR A 63 25.22 -42.09 17.96
C THR A 63 25.87 -42.03 16.58
N ILE A 64 25.46 -41.08 15.75
CA ILE A 64 26.01 -40.82 14.42
C ILE A 64 26.96 -39.63 14.52
N GLY A 65 28.26 -39.94 14.58
CA GLY A 65 29.32 -38.95 14.80
C GLY A 65 29.79 -38.23 13.54
N THR A 66 30.95 -37.58 13.67
CA THR A 66 31.51 -36.62 12.70
C THR A 66 31.56 -37.12 11.25
N ASN A 67 30.78 -36.51 10.35
CA ASN A 67 30.67 -36.90 8.94
C ASN A 67 30.36 -38.40 8.71
N ALA A 68 29.73 -39.07 9.69
CA ALA A 68 29.29 -40.45 9.55
C ALA A 68 27.93 -40.53 8.82
N TYR A 69 27.66 -41.64 8.13
CA TYR A 69 26.41 -41.84 7.38
C TYR A 69 25.64 -43.05 7.92
N PHE A 70 24.35 -42.91 8.17
CA PHE A 70 23.48 -44.00 8.60
C PHE A 70 22.26 -44.04 7.70
N LYS A 71 22.03 -45.15 7.00
CA LYS A 71 20.85 -45.35 6.16
C LYS A 71 19.89 -46.36 6.79
N VAL A 72 18.64 -45.94 6.99
CA VAL A 72 17.53 -46.84 7.33
C VAL A 72 16.80 -47.21 6.04
N ASN A 73 16.87 -48.47 5.66
CA ASN A 73 16.14 -49.04 4.53
C ASN A 73 14.70 -49.38 4.95
N THR A 74 13.85 -49.74 3.98
CA THR A 74 12.39 -49.83 4.15
C THR A 74 11.92 -50.91 5.14
N ARG A 75 12.81 -51.84 5.53
CA ARG A 75 12.56 -52.87 6.56
C ARG A 75 13.25 -52.58 7.91
N GLY A 76 14.04 -51.51 7.98
CA GLY A 76 14.79 -51.13 9.16
C GLY A 76 13.93 -50.45 10.23
N TYR A 77 14.29 -50.65 11.49
CA TYR A 77 13.70 -49.97 12.65
C TYR A 77 14.81 -49.26 13.44
N LEU A 78 14.70 -47.95 13.65
CA LEU A 78 15.66 -47.15 14.40
C LEU A 78 14.94 -46.37 15.50
N SER A 79 15.46 -46.46 16.73
CA SER A 79 14.95 -45.70 17.88
C SER A 79 16.09 -45.15 18.75
N ARG A 80 15.88 -43.98 19.36
CA ARG A 80 16.87 -43.27 20.19
C ARG A 80 18.18 -43.03 19.43
N VAL A 81 18.19 -42.00 18.59
CA VAL A 81 19.36 -41.58 17.83
C VAL A 81 19.87 -40.20 18.23
N GLU A 82 21.19 -40.04 18.35
CA GLU A 82 21.86 -38.76 18.44
C GLU A 82 22.70 -38.51 17.17
N ILE A 83 22.62 -37.31 16.62
CA ILE A 83 23.30 -36.93 15.37
C ILE A 83 24.06 -35.64 15.60
N GLU A 84 25.38 -35.67 15.38
CA GLU A 84 26.27 -34.56 15.68
C GLU A 84 27.39 -34.38 14.63
N ASN A 85 27.99 -33.18 14.63
CA ASN A 85 29.26 -32.87 13.98
C ASN A 85 29.30 -33.20 12.47
N GLY A 86 28.20 -32.97 11.75
CA GLY A 86 28.07 -33.30 10.32
C GLY A 86 27.63 -34.74 10.02
N GLY A 87 27.23 -35.52 11.03
CA GLY A 87 26.62 -36.84 10.85
C GLY A 87 25.30 -36.76 10.08
N VAL A 88 25.02 -37.76 9.24
CA VAL A 88 23.84 -37.82 8.36
C VAL A 88 23.05 -39.09 8.62
N LEU A 89 21.78 -38.94 8.98
CA LEU A 89 20.78 -40.01 8.99
C LEU A 89 19.91 -39.90 7.73
N ASP A 90 19.90 -40.93 6.91
CA ASP A 90 19.09 -41.04 5.69
C ASP A 90 18.03 -42.14 5.86
N MET A 91 16.75 -41.81 5.72
CA MET A 91 15.65 -42.73 6.00
C MET A 91 14.78 -42.93 4.77
N THR A 92 14.43 -44.18 4.46
CA THR A 92 13.29 -44.44 3.56
C THR A 92 11.96 -44.39 4.33
N SER A 93 10.85 -44.25 3.62
CA SER A 93 9.60 -43.63 4.11
C SER A 93 8.79 -44.37 5.19
N ALA A 94 9.31 -45.42 5.85
CA ALA A 94 8.49 -46.35 6.64
C ALA A 94 9.11 -46.93 7.94
N SER A 95 10.23 -46.40 8.46
CA SER A 95 10.79 -46.88 9.74
C SER A 95 10.11 -46.21 10.95
N SER A 96 9.44 -47.00 11.79
CA SER A 96 8.78 -46.54 13.00
C SER A 96 9.75 -46.26 14.16
N GLY A 97 9.38 -45.37 15.10
CA GLY A 97 10.04 -45.25 16.41
C GLY A 97 11.19 -44.24 16.57
N LEU A 98 11.33 -43.24 15.70
CA LEU A 98 12.42 -42.24 15.76
C LEU A 98 12.27 -41.21 16.91
N ASP A 99 12.54 -41.61 18.14
CA ASP A 99 13.00 -40.64 19.16
C ASP A 99 14.45 -40.25 18.86
N GLY A 100 14.77 -38.95 18.85
CA GLY A 100 16.14 -38.52 18.58
C GLY A 100 16.46 -37.04 18.74
N ARG A 101 17.76 -36.72 18.67
CA ARG A 101 18.33 -35.39 18.85
C ARG A 101 19.35 -35.07 17.75
N VAL A 102 19.23 -33.89 17.15
CA VAL A 102 20.09 -33.40 16.06
C VAL A 102 20.73 -32.07 16.47
N TYR A 103 22.06 -31.97 16.38
CA TYR A 103 22.81 -30.77 16.78
C TYR A 103 24.15 -30.66 16.03
N ASN A 104 24.86 -29.54 16.17
CA ASN A 104 26.22 -29.33 15.63
C ASN A 104 26.37 -29.75 14.15
N SER A 105 25.55 -29.21 13.26
CA SER A 105 25.55 -29.57 11.81
C SER A 105 25.13 -31.01 11.48
N GLY A 106 24.57 -31.77 12.43
CA GLY A 106 23.89 -33.03 12.15
C GLY A 106 22.69 -32.86 11.21
N HIS A 107 22.42 -33.88 10.39
CA HIS A 107 21.40 -33.83 9.33
C HIS A 107 20.48 -35.06 9.32
N ILE A 108 19.17 -34.84 9.14
CA ILE A 108 18.21 -35.90 8.77
C ILE A 108 17.69 -35.68 7.34
N SER A 109 17.91 -36.66 6.46
CA SER A 109 17.38 -36.73 5.10
C SER A 109 16.33 -37.83 4.93
N GLY A 110 15.26 -37.50 4.21
CA GLY A 110 14.22 -38.47 3.86
C GLY A 110 13.40 -38.97 5.06
N GLY A 111 12.58 -39.98 4.81
CA GLY A 111 11.80 -40.66 5.83
C GLY A 111 10.54 -39.92 6.28
N GLY A 112 9.70 -40.66 7.01
CA GLY A 112 8.56 -40.12 7.74
C GLY A 112 8.78 -40.29 9.23
N VAL A 113 8.72 -39.20 10.01
CA VAL A 113 8.61 -39.29 11.48
C VAL A 113 7.24 -39.89 11.79
N ALA A 114 7.22 -41.19 12.07
CA ALA A 114 6.01 -41.98 12.26
C ALA A 114 5.24 -41.59 13.53
N SER A 115 4.00 -42.05 13.64
CA SER A 115 3.18 -41.85 14.83
C SER A 115 3.92 -42.25 16.11
N THR A 116 3.82 -41.38 17.14
CA THR A 116 4.49 -41.43 18.47
C THR A 116 5.95 -40.98 18.58
N ALA A 117 6.69 -40.79 17.47
CA ALA A 117 8.10 -40.39 17.52
C ALA A 117 8.31 -38.90 17.86
N ILE A 118 9.32 -38.56 18.69
CA ILE A 118 9.70 -37.18 19.04
C ILE A 118 11.13 -36.86 18.63
N VAL A 119 11.30 -35.91 17.71
CA VAL A 119 12.63 -35.42 17.29
C VAL A 119 12.90 -34.02 17.83
N SER A 120 14.07 -33.82 18.43
CA SER A 120 14.61 -32.52 18.85
C SER A 120 15.70 -32.06 17.87
N ASN A 121 15.63 -30.80 17.45
CA ASN A 121 16.51 -30.19 16.47
C ASN A 121 17.09 -28.90 17.07
N ASP A 122 18.31 -29.01 17.60
CA ASP A 122 18.99 -27.97 18.35
C ASP A 122 19.99 -27.21 17.46
N SER A 123 20.83 -26.36 18.07
CA SER A 123 21.72 -25.43 17.38
C SER A 123 22.57 -26.11 16.29
N GLY A 124 22.48 -25.59 15.07
CA GLY A 124 23.17 -26.11 13.89
C GLY A 124 22.54 -27.36 13.27
N GLY A 125 21.55 -27.99 13.89
CA GLY A 125 20.86 -29.16 13.34
C GLY A 125 19.97 -28.81 12.14
N THR A 126 19.90 -29.71 11.16
CA THR A 126 19.02 -29.58 9.98
C THR A 126 18.18 -30.83 9.77
N ILE A 127 16.87 -30.66 9.59
CA ILE A 127 15.94 -31.76 9.28
C ILE A 127 15.19 -31.44 7.98
N THR A 128 15.09 -32.45 7.13
CA THR A 128 14.25 -32.48 5.93
C THR A 128 13.31 -33.69 5.99
N GLY A 129 12.32 -33.77 5.08
CA GLY A 129 11.45 -34.94 4.97
C GLY A 129 10.12 -34.84 5.73
N GLN A 130 9.41 -35.96 5.84
CA GLN A 130 8.01 -35.95 6.25
C GLN A 130 7.83 -36.23 7.75
N SER A 131 6.72 -35.76 8.32
CA SER A 131 6.19 -36.20 9.61
C SER A 131 4.75 -36.68 9.37
N ASN A 132 4.44 -37.87 9.88
CA ASN A 132 3.18 -38.56 9.64
C ASN A 132 2.66 -39.11 10.99
N GLY A 133 2.03 -38.24 11.78
CA GLY A 133 1.63 -38.49 13.17
C GLY A 133 2.74 -38.31 14.22
N GLY A 134 3.98 -37.99 13.82
CA GLY A 134 5.11 -37.74 14.73
C GLY A 134 5.25 -36.26 15.13
N SER A 135 6.07 -35.97 16.15
CA SER A 135 6.36 -34.60 16.58
C SER A 135 7.82 -34.20 16.37
N ARG A 136 8.05 -32.98 15.88
CA ARG A 136 9.40 -32.38 15.78
C ARG A 136 9.42 -31.05 16.53
N THR A 137 10.45 -30.84 17.35
CA THR A 137 10.69 -29.57 18.06
C THR A 137 12.02 -29.00 17.62
N THR A 138 12.00 -27.78 17.09
CA THR A 138 13.18 -27.06 16.62
C THR A 138 13.49 -25.90 17.56
N ALA A 139 14.62 -25.98 18.24
CA ALA A 139 15.11 -25.01 19.20
C ALA A 139 15.97 -23.92 18.53
N ALA A 140 16.54 -23.03 19.34
CA ALA A 140 17.33 -21.90 18.87
C ALA A 140 18.52 -22.34 18.00
N GLY A 141 18.59 -21.84 16.77
CA GLY A 141 19.62 -22.18 15.79
C GLY A 141 19.44 -23.53 15.09
N GLY A 142 18.39 -24.30 15.38
CA GLY A 142 17.98 -25.46 14.58
C GLY A 142 17.13 -25.04 13.38
N THR A 143 17.19 -25.81 12.28
CA THR A 143 16.43 -25.52 11.05
C THR A 143 15.63 -26.72 10.53
N LEU A 144 14.34 -26.52 10.21
CA LEU A 144 13.55 -27.42 9.36
C LEU A 144 13.55 -26.89 7.91
N VAL A 145 13.73 -27.74 6.90
CA VAL A 145 13.75 -27.32 5.49
C VAL A 145 12.97 -28.31 4.61
N ASN A 146 12.07 -27.80 3.76
CA ASN A 146 11.30 -28.60 2.79
C ASN A 146 10.57 -29.80 3.41
N CYS A 147 10.06 -29.65 4.64
CA CYS A 147 9.37 -30.74 5.34
C CYS A 147 7.89 -30.77 5.00
N VAL A 148 7.27 -31.96 5.10
CA VAL A 148 5.81 -32.13 5.06
C VAL A 148 5.32 -32.64 6.41
N THR A 149 4.19 -32.17 6.91
CA THR A 149 3.61 -32.60 8.19
C THR A 149 2.14 -32.93 8.00
N ALA A 150 1.79 -34.20 8.26
CA ALA A 150 0.54 -34.83 7.87
C ALA A 150 -0.04 -35.72 8.97
N ASN A 151 -1.34 -36.01 8.87
CA ASN A 151 -2.09 -36.99 9.67
C ASN A 151 -1.80 -36.88 11.18
N ALA A 152 -2.17 -35.74 11.78
CA ALA A 152 -1.92 -35.37 13.17
C ALA A 152 -0.43 -35.24 13.57
N GLY A 153 0.50 -35.21 12.61
CA GLY A 153 1.89 -34.81 12.86
C GLY A 153 1.97 -33.37 13.38
N ARG A 154 3.02 -33.06 14.17
CA ARG A 154 3.16 -31.78 14.86
C ARG A 154 4.58 -31.22 14.81
N ASP A 155 4.75 -30.06 14.19
CA ASP A 155 5.98 -29.28 14.28
C ASP A 155 5.87 -28.19 15.35
N VAL A 156 6.97 -27.92 16.05
CA VAL A 156 7.15 -26.78 16.94
C VAL A 156 8.43 -26.06 16.55
N VAL A 157 8.32 -24.80 16.16
CA VAL A 157 9.44 -23.91 15.93
C VAL A 157 9.54 -23.00 17.15
N ALA A 158 10.40 -23.33 18.10
CA ALA A 158 10.60 -22.52 19.31
C ALA A 158 11.30 -21.19 18.99
N ALA A 159 11.36 -20.28 19.96
CA ALA A 159 12.03 -18.99 19.80
C ALA A 159 13.50 -19.19 19.33
N GLY A 160 13.90 -18.45 18.29
CA GLY A 160 15.21 -18.59 17.64
C GLY A 160 15.38 -19.81 16.71
N GLY A 161 14.38 -20.70 16.62
CA GLY A 161 14.34 -21.77 15.63
C GLY A 161 13.82 -21.28 14.28
N LEU A 162 14.21 -21.96 13.21
CA LEU A 162 13.84 -21.61 11.83
C LEU A 162 13.15 -22.78 11.13
N ALA A 163 12.14 -22.48 10.31
CA ALA A 163 11.51 -23.43 9.42
C ALA A 163 11.29 -22.82 8.03
N LEU A 164 11.76 -23.50 6.98
CA LEU A 164 11.78 -23.02 5.60
C LEU A 164 10.98 -23.95 4.69
N SER A 165 10.13 -23.38 3.84
CA SER A 165 9.38 -24.09 2.78
C SER A 165 8.58 -25.30 3.30
N GLN A 166 7.96 -25.16 4.48
CA GLN A 166 7.22 -26.23 5.14
C GLN A 166 5.84 -26.43 4.49
N THR A 167 5.37 -27.67 4.42
CA THR A 167 4.01 -28.02 3.97
C THR A 167 3.23 -28.71 5.07
N ILE A 168 2.17 -28.10 5.56
CA ILE A 168 1.29 -28.65 6.59
C ILE A 168 -0.01 -29.10 5.92
N THR A 169 -0.33 -30.39 5.99
CA THR A 169 -1.40 -31.02 5.21
C THR A 169 -2.15 -32.08 6.03
N ALA A 170 -3.28 -32.58 5.54
CA ALA A 170 -4.01 -33.72 6.08
C ALA A 170 -4.19 -33.73 7.62
N GLY A 171 -4.57 -32.59 8.21
CA GLY A 171 -4.74 -32.46 9.67
C GLY A 171 -3.43 -32.40 10.49
N GLY A 172 -2.27 -32.23 9.85
CA GLY A 172 -1.01 -31.90 10.52
C GLY A 172 -1.02 -30.48 11.11
N THR A 173 -0.10 -30.23 12.04
CA THR A 173 -0.04 -28.96 12.81
C THR A 173 1.38 -28.37 12.86
N ILE A 174 1.48 -27.04 12.91
CA ILE A 174 2.73 -26.33 13.25
C ILE A 174 2.48 -25.21 14.27
N GLY A 175 3.26 -25.18 15.35
CA GLY A 175 3.34 -24.06 16.29
C GLY A 175 4.61 -23.23 16.06
N VAL A 176 4.48 -21.92 15.88
CA VAL A 176 5.60 -21.02 15.54
C VAL A 176 5.77 -19.94 16.62
N ALA A 177 6.84 -20.06 17.40
CA ALA A 177 7.38 -19.02 18.31
C ALA A 177 8.74 -18.47 17.81
N GLY A 178 9.40 -19.17 16.88
CA GLY A 178 10.53 -18.68 16.08
C GLY A 178 10.07 -18.10 14.74
N VAL A 179 10.75 -18.47 13.66
CA VAL A 179 10.42 -18.00 12.30
C VAL A 179 10.06 -19.17 11.40
N ALA A 180 8.93 -19.07 10.69
CA ALA A 180 8.56 -19.96 9.58
C ALA A 180 8.41 -19.15 8.29
N SER A 181 9.18 -19.46 7.24
CA SER A 181 9.17 -18.75 5.95
C SER A 181 8.84 -19.70 4.79
N GLY A 182 8.00 -19.28 3.84
CA GLY A 182 7.57 -20.16 2.74
C GLY A 182 6.53 -21.20 3.18
N LEU A 183 5.70 -20.89 4.18
CA LEU A 183 4.78 -21.84 4.80
C LEU A 183 3.56 -22.12 3.91
N ASN A 184 3.33 -23.38 3.55
CA ASN A 184 2.16 -23.82 2.79
C ASN A 184 1.25 -24.66 3.71
N VAL A 185 0.03 -24.20 3.97
CA VAL A 185 -0.96 -24.92 4.80
C VAL A 185 -2.14 -25.32 3.91
N THR A 186 -2.48 -26.61 3.86
CA THR A 186 -3.49 -27.16 2.96
C THR A 186 -4.28 -28.29 3.61
N SER A 187 -5.41 -28.70 3.01
CA SER A 187 -6.09 -29.97 3.32
C SER A 187 -6.32 -30.23 4.82
N LYS A 188 -6.96 -29.28 5.54
CA LYS A 188 -7.17 -29.30 7.00
C LYS A 188 -5.92 -29.15 7.87
N GLY A 189 -4.77 -28.82 7.30
CA GLY A 189 -3.58 -28.42 8.06
C GLY A 189 -3.83 -27.16 8.89
N ILE A 190 -3.14 -27.07 10.04
CA ILE A 190 -3.30 -25.98 11.00
C ILE A 190 -1.94 -25.35 11.33
N ALA A 191 -1.85 -24.04 11.25
CA ALA A 191 -0.71 -23.27 11.76
C ALA A 191 -1.12 -22.39 12.95
N THR A 192 -0.26 -22.25 13.95
CA THR A 192 -0.49 -21.37 15.10
C THR A 192 0.76 -20.53 15.36
N VAL A 193 0.63 -19.20 15.29
CA VAL A 193 1.72 -18.25 15.53
C VAL A 193 1.61 -17.75 16.96
N SER A 194 2.59 -18.07 17.79
CA SER A 194 2.67 -17.67 19.20
C SER A 194 3.30 -16.28 19.36
N ASN A 195 3.25 -15.73 20.57
CA ASN A 195 3.90 -14.45 20.88
C ASN A 195 5.38 -14.46 20.46
N GLY A 196 5.82 -13.42 19.73
CA GLY A 196 7.17 -13.30 19.19
C GLY A 196 7.43 -14.10 17.91
N GLY A 197 6.57 -15.07 17.59
CA GLY A 197 6.66 -15.88 16.38
C GLY A 197 6.33 -15.08 15.11
N VAL A 198 7.00 -15.42 14.01
CA VAL A 198 6.82 -14.79 12.71
C VAL A 198 6.55 -15.87 11.65
N VAL A 199 5.41 -15.75 10.96
CA VAL A 199 5.16 -16.47 9.70
C VAL A 199 5.37 -15.50 8.54
N LYS A 200 6.25 -15.86 7.61
CA LYS A 200 6.60 -15.06 6.45
C LYS A 200 6.29 -15.79 5.14
N ASP A 201 5.76 -15.07 4.14
CA ASP A 201 5.57 -15.57 2.77
C ASP A 201 4.78 -16.90 2.74
N ALA A 202 3.50 -16.85 3.11
CA ALA A 202 2.68 -18.03 3.41
C ALA A 202 1.46 -18.19 2.50
N ASN A 203 1.11 -19.43 2.19
CA ASN A 203 -0.07 -19.80 1.41
C ASN A 203 -1.02 -20.66 2.27
N ILE A 204 -2.21 -20.15 2.56
CA ILE A 204 -3.25 -20.88 3.31
C ILE A 204 -4.33 -21.32 2.32
N ALA A 205 -4.34 -22.59 1.94
CA ALA A 205 -5.29 -23.13 0.95
C ALA A 205 -6.70 -23.33 1.53
N ALA A 206 -7.68 -23.58 0.66
CA ALA A 206 -9.06 -23.84 1.06
C ALA A 206 -9.16 -24.99 2.08
N GLY A 207 -9.93 -24.76 3.15
CA GLY A 207 -10.09 -25.71 4.25
C GLY A 207 -8.86 -25.87 5.17
N ALA A 208 -7.83 -25.03 5.04
CA ALA A 208 -6.74 -24.91 6.01
C ALA A 208 -6.93 -23.69 6.93
N THR A 209 -6.27 -23.71 8.09
CA THR A 209 -6.38 -22.64 9.10
C THR A 209 -5.00 -22.17 9.53
N LEU A 210 -4.81 -20.85 9.65
CA LEU A 210 -3.74 -20.25 10.44
C LEU A 210 -4.34 -19.37 11.54
N THR A 211 -3.81 -19.48 12.76
CA THR A 211 -4.22 -18.62 13.88
C THR A 211 -3.02 -17.90 14.49
N GLY A 212 -3.02 -16.57 14.43
CA GLY A 212 -2.13 -15.73 15.21
C GLY A 212 -2.67 -15.53 16.64
N LEU A 213 -1.88 -15.90 17.64
CA LEU A 213 -2.11 -15.53 19.02
C LEU A 213 -1.62 -14.10 19.27
N ALA A 214 -1.91 -13.54 20.46
CA ALA A 214 -1.41 -12.22 20.84
C ALA A 214 0.12 -12.14 20.71
N GLY A 215 0.61 -11.14 19.96
CA GLY A 215 2.03 -10.95 19.65
C GLY A 215 2.61 -11.84 18.54
N GLY A 216 1.82 -12.73 17.95
CA GLY A 216 2.20 -13.49 16.74
C GLY A 216 2.07 -12.62 15.48
N LYS A 217 3.03 -12.75 14.56
CA LYS A 217 3.19 -11.83 13.41
C LYS A 217 3.10 -12.54 12.07
N LEU A 218 2.46 -11.89 11.10
CA LEU A 218 2.41 -12.26 9.69
C LEU A 218 3.20 -11.23 8.87
N GLN A 219 4.07 -11.67 7.96
CA GLN A 219 4.99 -10.79 7.21
C GLN A 219 5.16 -11.22 5.75
N GLY A 220 5.45 -10.27 4.86
CA GLY A 220 5.68 -10.54 3.44
C GLY A 220 4.37 -10.82 2.69
N ALA A 221 4.38 -11.78 1.77
CA ALA A 221 3.20 -12.12 0.97
C ALA A 221 2.36 -13.23 1.64
N ILE A 222 1.18 -12.89 2.18
CA ILE A 222 0.28 -13.86 2.80
C ILE A 222 -0.94 -14.08 1.86
N ASN A 223 -1.12 -15.29 1.34
CA ASN A 223 -2.17 -15.61 0.37
C ASN A 223 -3.23 -16.52 1.00
N VAL A 224 -4.42 -15.97 1.27
CA VAL A 224 -5.47 -16.63 2.06
C VAL A 224 -6.62 -17.11 1.17
N ARG A 225 -6.72 -18.43 1.02
CA ARG A 225 -7.84 -19.17 0.41
C ARG A 225 -8.61 -20.03 1.42
N GLY A 226 -8.08 -20.15 2.64
CA GLY A 226 -8.70 -20.84 3.78
C GLY A 226 -9.14 -19.85 4.86
N ILE A 227 -8.77 -20.11 6.11
CA ILE A 227 -9.09 -19.26 7.27
C ILE A 227 -7.79 -18.71 7.87
N VAL A 228 -7.73 -17.40 8.11
CA VAL A 228 -6.75 -16.77 9.01
C VAL A 228 -7.47 -16.08 10.16
N SER A 229 -6.98 -16.20 11.39
CA SER A 229 -7.56 -15.51 12.54
C SER A 229 -6.52 -15.02 13.53
N GLY A 230 -6.68 -13.80 14.05
CA GLY A 230 -5.80 -13.24 15.07
C GLY A 230 -4.38 -12.88 14.60
N GLY A 231 -3.61 -12.31 15.51
CA GLY A 231 -2.24 -11.85 15.28
C GLY A 231 -2.16 -10.50 14.53
N SER A 232 -0.94 -10.10 14.23
CA SER A 232 -0.65 -8.80 13.60
C SER A 232 -0.02 -8.96 12.23
N VAL A 233 -0.61 -8.31 11.22
CA VAL A 233 -0.02 -8.15 9.88
C VAL A 233 1.02 -7.04 9.98
N PHE A 234 2.30 -7.39 9.81
CA PHE A 234 3.42 -6.58 10.32
C PHE A 234 4.51 -6.34 9.27
N GLY A 235 5.06 -5.13 9.28
CA GLY A 235 6.23 -4.72 8.49
C GLY A 235 5.86 -4.01 7.19
N ALA A 236 6.66 -3.01 6.83
CA ALA A 236 6.46 -2.24 5.60
C ALA A 236 6.51 -3.15 4.36
N GLY A 237 5.51 -3.01 3.48
CA GLY A 237 5.38 -3.82 2.26
C GLY A 237 4.84 -5.24 2.46
N THR A 238 4.48 -5.64 3.69
CA THR A 238 3.69 -6.86 3.94
C THR A 238 2.30 -6.70 3.35
N VAL A 239 1.84 -7.68 2.57
CA VAL A 239 0.48 -7.70 2.00
C VAL A 239 -0.17 -9.06 2.24
N GLU A 240 -1.25 -9.05 3.01
CA GLU A 240 -2.17 -10.18 3.12
C GLU A 240 -3.31 -10.03 2.10
N ARG A 241 -3.52 -11.06 1.29
CA ARG A 241 -4.54 -11.11 0.22
C ARG A 241 -5.55 -12.20 0.52
N VAL A 242 -6.79 -11.80 0.77
CA VAL A 242 -7.93 -12.68 1.04
C VAL A 242 -8.68 -12.91 -0.27
N TYR A 243 -8.71 -14.15 -0.73
CA TYR A 243 -9.36 -14.54 -1.98
C TYR A 243 -10.83 -14.92 -1.75
N SER A 244 -11.60 -15.03 -2.85
CA SER A 244 -13.00 -15.45 -2.81
C SER A 244 -13.19 -16.77 -2.05
N GLY A 245 -14.18 -16.82 -1.16
CA GLY A 245 -14.48 -17.97 -0.30
C GLY A 245 -13.58 -18.14 0.92
N ALA A 246 -12.59 -17.27 1.11
CA ALA A 246 -11.68 -17.29 2.25
C ALA A 246 -12.14 -16.35 3.37
N THR A 247 -11.73 -16.64 4.60
CA THR A 247 -12.16 -15.89 5.79
C THR A 247 -10.98 -15.35 6.57
N ILE A 248 -11.03 -14.07 6.95
CA ILE A 248 -10.16 -13.47 7.97
C ILE A 248 -10.95 -13.02 9.20
N ALA A 249 -10.32 -12.95 10.37
CA ALA A 249 -10.97 -12.61 11.63
C ALA A 249 -10.01 -12.02 12.68
N ASN A 250 -10.41 -10.95 13.38
CA ASN A 250 -9.78 -10.48 14.62
C ASN A 250 -8.28 -10.13 14.50
N GLN A 251 -7.86 -9.56 13.37
CA GLN A 251 -6.47 -9.22 13.08
C GLN A 251 -6.18 -7.73 13.34
N THR A 252 -4.90 -7.41 13.58
CA THR A 252 -4.40 -6.02 13.61
C THR A 252 -3.45 -5.76 12.44
N VAL A 253 -3.73 -4.77 11.61
CA VAL A 253 -2.85 -4.30 10.54
C VAL A 253 -1.95 -3.21 11.09
N MET A 254 -0.64 -3.41 11.05
CA MET A 254 0.36 -2.49 11.58
C MET A 254 0.87 -1.52 10.50
N SER A 255 1.45 -0.40 10.94
CA SER A 255 2.08 0.62 10.07
C SER A 255 2.88 0.03 8.90
N GLY A 256 2.56 0.48 7.69
CA GLY A 256 3.20 0.07 6.43
C GLY A 256 2.76 -1.29 5.86
N ALA A 257 1.87 -2.02 6.56
CA ALA A 257 1.30 -3.27 6.06
C ALA A 257 -0.09 -3.06 5.45
N THR A 258 -0.50 -3.99 4.57
CA THR A 258 -1.78 -3.96 3.88
C THR A 258 -2.54 -5.27 4.04
N VAL A 259 -3.84 -5.19 4.33
CA VAL A 259 -4.78 -6.31 4.17
C VAL A 259 -5.71 -5.99 3.01
N ALA A 260 -5.74 -6.84 1.98
CA ALA A 260 -6.61 -6.71 0.83
C ALA A 260 -7.63 -7.86 0.81
N ILE A 261 -8.91 -7.53 0.96
CA ILE A 261 -10.03 -8.47 0.88
C ILE A 261 -10.66 -8.34 -0.49
N ASN A 262 -10.41 -9.32 -1.36
CA ASN A 262 -10.95 -9.33 -2.72
C ASN A 262 -12.44 -9.75 -2.74
N ALA A 263 -13.13 -9.49 -3.85
CA ALA A 263 -14.52 -9.90 -4.04
C ALA A 263 -14.81 -11.37 -3.63
N GLY A 264 -15.77 -11.54 -2.73
CA GLY A 264 -16.18 -12.83 -2.16
C GLY A 264 -15.34 -13.31 -0.98
N GLY A 265 -14.34 -12.55 -0.53
CA GLY A 265 -13.67 -12.78 0.76
C GLY A 265 -14.56 -12.35 1.95
N VAL A 266 -14.32 -12.93 3.12
CA VAL A 266 -15.16 -12.74 4.32
C VAL A 266 -14.33 -12.18 5.48
N LEU A 267 -14.82 -11.12 6.12
CA LEU A 267 -14.34 -10.64 7.42
C LEU A 267 -15.30 -11.10 8.53
N ALA A 268 -14.85 -12.03 9.36
CA ALA A 268 -15.62 -12.65 10.44
C ALA A 268 -15.13 -12.16 11.82
N GLY A 269 -15.39 -10.89 12.13
CA GLY A 269 -14.95 -10.25 13.37
C GLY A 269 -14.40 -8.85 13.09
N THR A 270 -13.43 -8.42 13.89
CA THR A 270 -12.82 -7.08 13.74
C THR A 270 -11.51 -7.13 12.95
N LEU A 271 -11.33 -6.21 12.00
CA LEU A 271 -10.02 -5.87 11.43
C LEU A 271 -9.61 -4.50 11.98
N SER A 272 -8.63 -4.47 12.88
CA SER A 272 -8.12 -3.20 13.43
C SER A 272 -6.99 -2.67 12.55
N VAL A 273 -7.15 -1.49 11.98
CA VAL A 273 -6.20 -0.82 11.09
C VAL A 273 -5.52 0.28 11.89
N GLN A 274 -4.21 0.16 12.09
CA GLN A 274 -3.42 1.12 12.86
C GLN A 274 -2.92 2.28 11.99
N ALA A 275 -2.31 3.28 12.63
CA ALA A 275 -1.69 4.42 11.95
C ALA A 275 -0.73 3.98 10.82
N ASN A 276 -0.86 4.61 9.65
CA ASN A 276 -0.13 4.30 8.41
C ASN A 276 -0.32 2.86 7.89
N ALA A 277 -1.35 2.14 8.32
CA ALA A 277 -1.72 0.83 7.77
C ALA A 277 -2.86 0.97 6.76
N THR A 278 -3.02 -0.03 5.87
CA THR A 278 -4.05 0.00 4.83
C THR A 278 -4.94 -1.23 4.86
N ALA A 279 -6.26 -1.02 4.87
CA ALA A 279 -7.24 -2.02 4.49
C ALA A 279 -7.76 -1.71 3.08
N VAL A 280 -7.81 -2.70 2.21
CA VAL A 280 -8.39 -2.61 0.86
C VAL A 280 -9.53 -3.62 0.79
N ILE A 281 -10.70 -3.19 0.33
CA ILE A 281 -11.92 -4.00 0.28
C ILE A 281 -12.53 -3.91 -1.11
N ASP A 282 -12.80 -5.07 -1.69
CA ASP A 282 -13.54 -5.22 -2.93
C ASP A 282 -14.79 -6.08 -2.66
N GLY A 283 -15.98 -5.54 -2.94
CA GLY A 283 -17.25 -6.20 -2.70
C GLY A 283 -17.85 -6.03 -1.30
N ALA A 284 -19.04 -6.60 -1.13
CA ALA A 284 -19.82 -6.55 0.11
C ALA A 284 -19.21 -7.44 1.22
N VAL A 285 -18.12 -6.98 1.83
CA VAL A 285 -17.53 -7.59 3.02
C VAL A 285 -18.36 -7.27 4.27
N GLY A 286 -18.35 -8.16 5.27
CA GLY A 286 -19.06 -8.02 6.56
C GLY A 286 -18.14 -7.66 7.73
N GLY A 287 -18.58 -7.96 8.96
CA GLY A 287 -17.76 -7.76 10.17
C GLY A 287 -17.58 -6.29 10.58
N THR A 288 -16.45 -5.99 11.23
CA THR A 288 -16.12 -4.65 11.73
C THR A 288 -14.73 -4.23 11.26
N ILE A 289 -14.59 -3.02 10.73
CA ILE A 289 -13.31 -2.41 10.37
C ILE A 289 -13.07 -1.30 11.37
N ASP A 290 -12.09 -1.46 12.25
CA ASP A 290 -11.79 -0.48 13.27
C ASP A 290 -10.54 0.30 12.89
N LEU A 291 -10.69 1.58 12.55
CA LEU A 291 -9.58 2.48 12.22
C LEU A 291 -8.84 2.97 13.49
N ALA A 292 -9.27 2.49 14.67
CA ALA A 292 -8.62 2.68 15.97
C ALA A 292 -8.41 4.14 16.44
N GLY A 293 -8.95 5.14 15.72
CA GLY A 293 -8.65 6.55 15.90
C GLY A 293 -7.16 6.87 15.64
N ALA A 294 -6.52 6.06 14.80
CA ALA A 294 -5.07 5.98 14.69
C ALA A 294 -4.60 6.64 13.41
N ASN A 295 -4.24 7.93 13.54
CA ASN A 295 -3.88 8.86 12.46
C ASN A 295 -3.24 8.20 11.21
N TYR A 296 -3.74 8.56 10.03
CA TYR A 296 -3.33 8.02 8.73
C TYR A 296 -3.63 6.51 8.51
N ALA A 297 -4.62 5.93 9.21
CA ALA A 297 -5.16 4.63 8.80
C ALA A 297 -5.97 4.79 7.50
N THR A 298 -5.70 3.97 6.47
CA THR A 298 -6.41 4.06 5.18
C THR A 298 -7.33 2.87 4.94
N LEU A 299 -8.62 3.12 4.76
CA LEU A 299 -9.57 2.17 4.19
C LEU A 299 -9.84 2.53 2.72
N THR A 300 -9.51 1.64 1.79
CA THR A 300 -9.84 1.78 0.36
C THR A 300 -10.95 0.80 -0.01
N ILE A 301 -12.02 1.28 -0.63
CA ILE A 301 -13.12 0.48 -1.16
C ILE A 301 -13.04 0.54 -2.69
N LEU A 302 -12.90 -0.62 -3.35
CA LEU A 302 -12.52 -0.73 -4.77
C LEU A 302 -13.68 -0.79 -5.76
N SER A 303 -14.92 -0.99 -5.31
CA SER A 303 -16.06 -1.24 -6.18
C SER A 303 -17.37 -0.63 -5.67
N ASP A 304 -18.35 -0.51 -6.57
CA ASP A 304 -19.71 0.00 -6.28
C ASP A 304 -20.44 -0.73 -5.16
N SER A 305 -20.07 -2.00 -4.92
CA SER A 305 -20.60 -2.83 -3.84
C SER A 305 -20.01 -2.39 -2.51
N MET A 306 -20.57 -1.33 -1.91
CA MET A 306 -20.22 -0.86 -0.57
C MET A 306 -20.18 -2.03 0.45
N PRO A 307 -19.21 -2.04 1.37
CA PRO A 307 -19.14 -3.07 2.39
C PRO A 307 -20.35 -2.98 3.34
N SER A 308 -20.85 -4.15 3.75
CA SER A 308 -21.81 -4.27 4.85
C SER A 308 -21.17 -4.09 6.23
N SER A 309 -19.82 -4.11 6.29
CA SER A 309 -19.01 -3.91 7.49
C SER A 309 -19.40 -2.66 8.28
N ILE A 310 -19.35 -2.76 9.60
CA ILE A 310 -19.42 -1.61 10.50
C ILE A 310 -18.02 -1.00 10.60
N ILE A 311 -17.88 0.27 10.25
CA ILE A 311 -16.64 1.03 10.38
C ILE A 311 -16.65 1.75 11.73
N THR A 312 -15.61 1.55 12.54
CA THR A 312 -15.41 2.21 13.84
C THR A 312 -14.07 2.93 13.89
N GLY A 313 -13.85 3.76 14.91
CA GLY A 313 -12.59 4.46 15.13
C GLY A 313 -12.32 5.65 14.20
N PHE A 314 -13.05 5.79 13.09
CA PHE A 314 -12.88 6.86 12.10
C PHE A 314 -12.88 8.26 12.74
N ASN A 315 -11.72 8.91 12.78
CA ASN A 315 -11.54 10.23 13.37
C ASN A 315 -11.55 11.34 12.30
N GLY A 316 -12.59 11.39 11.47
CA GLY A 316 -12.75 12.17 10.21
C GLY A 316 -12.57 13.70 10.22
N THR A 317 -11.92 14.26 11.24
CA THR A 317 -12.05 15.68 11.66
C THR A 317 -10.76 16.49 11.59
N THR A 318 -9.62 15.87 11.25
CA THR A 318 -8.29 16.52 11.20
C THR A 318 -7.49 16.10 9.97
N ALA A 319 -6.45 16.83 9.57
CA ALA A 319 -5.58 16.45 8.46
C ALA A 319 -4.69 15.23 8.76
N ALA A 320 -4.60 14.85 10.04
CA ALA A 320 -4.00 13.59 10.47
C ALA A 320 -5.02 12.44 10.57
N SER A 321 -6.25 12.63 10.10
CA SER A 321 -7.32 11.64 10.19
C SER A 321 -7.06 10.35 9.42
N ASP A 322 -7.78 9.30 9.80
CA ASP A 322 -7.99 8.12 8.99
C ASP A 322 -8.74 8.50 7.68
N SER A 323 -8.39 7.87 6.56
CA SER A 323 -8.98 8.17 5.25
C SER A 323 -9.85 7.00 4.76
N ILE A 324 -11.09 7.27 4.37
CA ILE A 324 -11.93 6.31 3.63
C ILE A 324 -11.96 6.72 2.16
N LYS A 325 -11.17 6.02 1.32
CA LYS A 325 -11.08 6.23 -0.12
C LYS A 325 -12.11 5.36 -0.84
N LEU A 326 -12.98 5.97 -1.62
CA LEU A 326 -13.97 5.29 -2.46
C LEU A 326 -13.51 5.33 -3.92
N VAL A 327 -12.92 4.24 -4.40
CA VAL A 327 -12.40 4.15 -5.78
C VAL A 327 -13.55 3.91 -6.74
N GLY A 328 -13.49 4.56 -7.91
CA GLY A 328 -14.56 4.54 -8.92
C GLY A 328 -15.72 5.50 -8.61
N LEU A 329 -15.80 6.05 -7.39
CA LEU A 329 -16.75 7.10 -7.03
C LEU A 329 -16.04 8.46 -7.04
N ARG A 330 -16.51 9.35 -7.92
CA ARG A 330 -15.95 10.69 -8.11
C ARG A 330 -16.78 11.74 -7.40
N ARG A 331 -16.20 12.92 -7.14
CA ARG A 331 -16.91 13.98 -6.40
C ARG A 331 -18.07 14.58 -7.20
N GLU A 332 -17.90 14.71 -8.51
CA GLU A 332 -18.87 15.30 -9.44
C GLU A 332 -20.13 14.45 -9.65
N ASP A 333 -20.07 13.16 -9.35
CA ASP A 333 -21.20 12.24 -9.43
C ASP A 333 -22.06 12.26 -8.16
N VAL A 334 -21.56 12.80 -7.04
CA VAL A 334 -22.31 12.91 -5.77
C VAL A 334 -23.27 14.10 -5.81
N VAL A 335 -24.57 13.82 -5.78
CA VAL A 335 -25.67 14.80 -5.71
C VAL A 335 -25.90 15.29 -4.29
N SER A 336 -25.96 14.37 -3.34
CA SER A 336 -26.21 14.67 -1.93
C SER A 336 -25.68 13.58 -1.01
N VAL A 337 -25.50 13.92 0.25
CA VAL A 337 -25.22 12.95 1.32
C VAL A 337 -26.18 13.22 2.45
N ASP A 338 -26.78 12.16 2.98
CA ASP A 338 -27.66 12.22 4.14
C ASP A 338 -27.31 11.14 5.18
N PHE A 339 -27.87 11.30 6.37
CA PHE A 339 -27.63 10.41 7.50
C PHE A 339 -28.93 9.74 7.96
N PRO A 340 -29.30 8.58 7.37
CA PRO A 340 -30.49 7.83 7.76
C PRO A 340 -30.50 7.43 9.25
N THR A 341 -29.32 7.26 9.85
CA THR A 341 -29.13 7.04 11.30
C THR A 341 -27.93 7.86 11.80
N ALA A 342 -27.60 7.79 13.09
CA ALA A 342 -26.35 8.38 13.61
C ALA A 342 -25.07 7.66 13.12
N ASP A 343 -25.20 6.39 12.71
CA ASP A 343 -24.12 5.47 12.36
C ASP A 343 -24.10 5.10 10.86
N THR A 344 -24.88 5.80 10.03
CA THR A 344 -25.06 5.48 8.61
C THR A 344 -24.95 6.74 7.76
N MET A 345 -24.04 6.72 6.79
CA MET A 345 -23.92 7.74 5.75
C MET A 345 -24.45 7.16 4.43
N ARG A 346 -25.37 7.87 3.78
CA ARG A 346 -25.88 7.52 2.44
C ARG A 346 -25.47 8.60 1.45
N ILE A 347 -24.79 8.19 0.39
CA ILE A 347 -24.38 9.03 -0.73
C ILE A 347 -25.37 8.78 -1.87
N THR A 348 -25.97 9.83 -2.41
CA THR A 348 -26.85 9.79 -3.59
C THR A 348 -26.09 10.27 -4.82
N MET A 349 -26.16 9.50 -5.89
CA MET A 349 -25.41 9.73 -7.13
C MET A 349 -26.28 10.39 -8.20
N ARG A 350 -25.63 10.98 -9.22
CA ARG A 350 -26.25 11.70 -10.35
C ARG A 350 -27.10 10.80 -11.25
N ASP A 351 -26.78 9.51 -11.29
CA ASP A 351 -27.58 8.47 -11.95
C ASP A 351 -28.81 8.03 -11.13
N GLY A 352 -29.03 8.60 -9.94
CA GLY A 352 -30.10 8.24 -9.02
C GLY A 352 -29.81 7.02 -8.14
N SER A 353 -28.65 6.37 -8.32
CA SER A 353 -28.23 5.27 -7.45
C SER A 353 -27.76 5.79 -6.09
N THR A 354 -27.68 4.90 -5.09
CA THR A 354 -27.18 5.25 -3.76
C THR A 354 -26.05 4.31 -3.34
N ARG A 355 -25.19 4.80 -2.43
CA ARG A 355 -24.10 4.05 -1.80
C ARG A 355 -24.19 4.31 -0.29
N THR A 356 -24.19 3.25 0.53
CA THR A 356 -24.39 3.37 1.98
C THR A 356 -23.18 2.82 2.72
N LEU A 357 -22.68 3.58 3.70
CA LEU A 357 -21.58 3.20 4.58
C LEU A 357 -22.03 3.24 6.04
N ASN A 358 -21.73 2.18 6.78
CA ASN A 358 -22.08 2.05 8.20
C ASN A 358 -20.91 2.53 9.06
N ILE A 359 -20.72 3.84 9.19
CA ILE A 359 -19.64 4.45 9.99
C ILE A 359 -20.20 4.91 11.33
N LYS A 360 -19.78 4.27 12.42
CA LYS A 360 -20.31 4.53 13.77
C LYS A 360 -20.01 5.96 14.21
N GLY A 361 -21.04 6.69 14.63
CA GLY A 361 -20.97 8.07 15.10
C GLY A 361 -20.76 9.12 14.01
N ILE A 362 -20.82 8.76 12.72
CA ILE A 362 -20.46 9.65 11.61
C ILE A 362 -21.25 10.96 11.58
N LYS A 363 -22.52 10.94 11.98
CA LYS A 363 -23.38 12.13 12.05
C LYS A 363 -22.88 13.17 13.09
N ALA A 364 -22.19 12.72 14.13
CA ALA A 364 -21.62 13.58 15.18
C ALA A 364 -20.13 13.87 14.96
N THR A 365 -19.43 12.96 14.27
CA THR A 365 -18.01 13.13 13.92
C THR A 365 -17.84 14.17 12.82
N GLY A 366 -18.70 14.13 11.80
CA GLY A 366 -18.50 14.87 10.56
C GLY A 366 -17.53 14.15 9.61
N TYR A 367 -17.59 14.51 8.34
CA TYR A 367 -16.67 14.10 7.27
C TYR A 367 -16.40 15.33 6.41
N THR A 368 -15.32 15.38 5.62
CA THR A 368 -15.28 16.24 4.42
C THR A 368 -14.95 15.37 3.21
N PHE A 369 -15.01 15.90 1.98
CA PHE A 369 -14.48 15.25 0.79
C PHE A 369 -13.43 16.15 0.12
N GLY A 370 -13.21 15.94 -1.20
CA GLY A 370 -12.15 16.47 -2.07
C GLY A 370 -11.61 15.32 -2.92
N MET A 371 -10.32 15.30 -3.32
CA MET A 371 -9.80 14.27 -4.25
C MET A 371 -8.35 13.82 -4.00
N ALA A 372 -8.08 12.54 -4.23
CA ALA A 372 -6.78 11.93 -4.43
C ALA A 372 -6.25 12.21 -5.86
N ALA A 373 -4.95 12.00 -6.07
CA ALA A 373 -4.29 12.20 -7.36
C ALA A 373 -4.81 11.30 -8.52
N ASP A 374 -5.67 10.32 -8.24
CA ASP A 374 -6.33 9.43 -9.20
C ASP A 374 -7.85 9.67 -9.33
N GLY A 375 -8.33 10.86 -8.94
CA GLY A 375 -9.75 11.24 -9.08
C GLY A 375 -10.71 10.58 -8.09
N SER A 376 -10.20 9.91 -7.05
CA SER A 376 -11.03 9.33 -5.96
C SER A 376 -11.25 10.32 -4.81
N LEU A 377 -12.38 10.24 -4.10
CA LEU A 377 -12.86 11.18 -3.05
C LEU A 377 -11.98 11.32 -1.73
N VAL A 378 -11.49 12.52 -1.28
CA VAL A 378 -10.56 12.80 -0.09
C VAL A 378 -10.52 14.27 0.53
N VAL A 379 -10.29 14.48 1.87
CA VAL A 379 -10.60 15.61 2.86
C VAL A 379 -9.76 16.98 2.98
N THR A 380 -10.33 18.10 3.54
CA THR A 380 -9.81 19.34 4.31
C THR A 380 -9.56 20.79 3.72
N ALA A 381 -9.78 21.91 4.49
CA ALA A 381 -9.28 23.34 4.30
C ALA A 381 -9.39 24.37 5.53
N CYS A 382 -8.37 25.21 5.89
CA CYS A 382 -8.23 25.86 7.27
C CYS A 382 -7.43 27.23 7.50
N PHE A 383 -7.46 27.85 8.72
CA PHE A 383 -6.67 29.04 9.22
C PHE A 383 -5.42 28.67 10.08
N LEU A 384 -4.38 29.52 10.28
CA LEU A 384 -3.27 29.24 11.24
C LEU A 384 -3.28 30.10 12.54
N PRO A 385 -2.65 29.64 13.66
CA PRO A 385 -2.49 30.42 14.91
C PRO A 385 -1.85 31.79 14.73
N GLY A 386 -2.15 32.71 15.64
CA GLY A 386 -1.77 34.12 15.53
C GLY A 386 -2.62 34.92 14.55
N THR A 387 -3.56 34.29 13.83
CA THR A 387 -4.61 34.99 13.09
C THR A 387 -5.53 35.71 14.06
N MET A 388 -5.68 37.02 13.90
CA MET A 388 -6.43 37.91 14.78
C MET A 388 -7.82 38.17 14.21
N ILE A 389 -8.85 37.65 14.87
CA ILE A 389 -10.25 37.73 14.46
C ILE A 389 -10.95 38.87 15.20
N ARG A 390 -11.67 39.72 14.46
CA ARG A 390 -12.41 40.86 15.04
C ARG A 390 -13.59 40.38 15.89
N THR A 391 -13.55 40.69 17.18
CA THR A 391 -14.71 40.57 18.09
C THR A 391 -15.22 41.96 18.49
N PRO A 392 -16.43 42.09 19.07
CA PRO A 392 -16.93 43.36 19.57
C PRO A 392 -16.07 43.99 20.68
N ALA A 393 -15.27 43.18 21.39
CA ALA A 393 -14.37 43.62 22.46
C ALA A 393 -12.94 43.94 21.96
N GLY A 394 -12.68 43.83 20.65
CA GLY A 394 -11.36 43.95 20.04
C GLY A 394 -10.94 42.69 19.28
N ASP A 395 -9.74 42.68 18.72
CA ASP A 395 -9.21 41.50 18.02
C ASP A 395 -8.74 40.41 18.99
N ARG A 396 -9.12 39.16 18.74
CA ARG A 396 -8.68 37.97 19.51
C ARG A 396 -8.01 36.94 18.60
N ALA A 397 -6.95 36.31 19.09
CA ALA A 397 -6.25 35.26 18.34
C ALA A 397 -7.14 34.03 18.15
N VAL A 398 -7.13 33.42 16.97
CA VAL A 398 -8.05 32.34 16.57
C VAL A 398 -7.94 31.12 17.49
N GLU A 399 -6.75 30.81 17.97
CA GLU A 399 -6.47 29.73 18.93
C GLU A 399 -7.05 29.96 20.33
N THR A 400 -7.55 31.16 20.61
CA THR A 400 -8.21 31.54 21.88
C THR A 400 -9.72 31.64 21.79
N LEU A 401 -10.31 31.39 20.61
CA LEU A 401 -11.76 31.43 20.41
C LEU A 401 -12.40 30.09 20.76
N VAL A 402 -13.62 30.14 21.29
CA VAL A 402 -14.46 28.97 21.57
C VAL A 402 -15.88 29.18 21.03
N ALA A 403 -16.63 28.08 20.90
CA ALA A 403 -18.06 28.16 20.56
C ALA A 403 -18.81 29.06 21.57
N GLY A 404 -19.69 29.93 21.06
CA GLY A 404 -20.39 30.96 21.83
C GLY A 404 -19.69 32.32 21.91
N ASP A 405 -18.40 32.44 21.58
CA ASP A 405 -17.75 33.75 21.45
C ASP A 405 -18.38 34.58 20.33
N LEU A 406 -18.50 35.89 20.51
CA LEU A 406 -19.02 36.80 19.48
C LEU A 406 -17.92 37.27 18.53
N VAL A 407 -18.11 37.11 17.22
CA VAL A 407 -17.24 37.67 16.17
C VAL A 407 -18.02 38.63 15.27
N CYS A 408 -17.30 39.59 14.68
CA CYS A 408 -17.86 40.55 13.72
C CYS A 408 -18.05 39.91 12.34
N THR A 409 -19.25 40.03 11.78
CA THR A 409 -19.54 39.68 10.38
C THR A 409 -19.75 40.93 9.53
N VAL A 410 -19.39 40.86 8.25
CA VAL A 410 -19.41 41.98 7.30
C VAL A 410 -20.47 41.76 6.21
N GLY A 411 -21.31 42.76 5.97
CA GLY A 411 -22.20 42.84 4.81
C GLY A 411 -21.73 43.86 3.75
N SER A 412 -21.10 44.95 4.19
CA SER A 412 -20.41 45.93 3.33
C SER A 412 -19.49 46.80 4.20
N ASP A 413 -18.17 46.61 4.04
CA ASP A 413 -17.04 47.38 4.61
C ASP A 413 -16.96 47.71 6.12
N ARG A 414 -17.97 47.40 6.93
CA ARG A 414 -17.97 47.54 8.40
C ARG A 414 -18.48 46.27 9.08
N CYS A 415 -18.17 46.11 10.37
CA CYS A 415 -18.84 45.13 11.22
C CYS A 415 -20.34 45.48 11.27
N VAL A 416 -21.17 44.65 10.65
CA VAL A 416 -22.63 44.85 10.56
C VAL A 416 -23.33 44.21 11.76
N SER A 417 -22.85 43.03 12.17
CA SER A 417 -23.42 42.26 13.27
C SER A 417 -22.32 41.57 14.08
N ALA A 418 -22.56 41.45 15.39
CA ALA A 418 -21.84 40.53 16.25
C ALA A 418 -22.62 39.20 16.31
N VAL A 419 -22.01 38.10 15.85
CA VAL A 419 -22.66 36.79 15.76
C VAL A 419 -21.86 35.79 16.60
N ALA A 420 -22.55 34.91 17.32
CA ALA A 420 -21.89 33.86 18.09
C ALA A 420 -21.29 32.80 17.16
N ILE A 421 -20.06 32.37 17.43
CA ILE A 421 -19.42 31.23 16.79
C ILE A 421 -20.22 29.97 17.15
N GLU A 422 -20.61 29.19 16.15
CA GLU A 422 -21.29 27.90 16.34
C GLU A 422 -20.29 26.84 16.80
N TRP A 423 -19.11 26.81 16.19
CA TRP A 423 -18.06 25.82 16.47
C TRP A 423 -16.66 26.35 16.11
N VAL A 424 -15.65 25.92 16.87
CA VAL A 424 -14.23 26.13 16.57
C VAL A 424 -13.54 24.77 16.44
N GLY A 425 -12.88 24.56 15.31
CA GLY A 425 -12.06 23.36 15.06
C GLY A 425 -10.57 23.62 15.21
N LYS A 426 -9.77 22.56 15.44
CA LYS A 426 -8.30 22.58 15.42
C LYS A 426 -7.77 21.32 14.71
N GLY A 427 -6.72 21.46 13.91
CA GLY A 427 -5.94 20.33 13.37
C GLY A 427 -4.45 20.67 13.23
N GLU A 428 -3.66 19.75 12.70
CA GLU A 428 -2.21 19.89 12.53
C GLU A 428 -1.74 19.29 11.19
N MET A 429 -0.80 19.97 10.54
CA MET A 429 -0.04 19.54 9.37
C MET A 429 1.39 19.20 9.82
N THR A 430 1.96 18.12 9.27
CA THR A 430 3.33 17.69 9.55
C THR A 430 4.03 17.24 8.27
N ASP A 431 5.28 17.64 8.10
CA ASP A 431 6.14 17.24 6.98
C ASP A 431 5.57 17.53 5.58
N ALA A 432 5.18 18.79 5.33
CA ALA A 432 4.72 19.24 4.02
C ALA A 432 5.80 19.01 2.94
N GLN A 433 5.55 18.08 2.01
CA GLN A 433 6.46 17.77 0.90
C GLN A 433 6.14 18.53 -0.41
N GLU A 434 4.89 18.97 -0.59
CA GLU A 434 4.42 19.62 -1.82
C GLU A 434 4.01 21.06 -1.54
N MET A 435 4.16 21.95 -2.54
CA MET A 435 3.94 23.39 -2.38
C MET A 435 2.55 23.74 -1.80
N GLU A 436 1.52 23.01 -2.19
CA GLU A 436 0.14 23.22 -1.73
C GLU A 436 -0.15 22.74 -0.31
N HIS A 437 0.75 21.96 0.30
CA HIS A 437 0.71 21.59 1.72
C HIS A 437 1.41 22.62 2.63
N TYR A 438 2.14 23.60 2.06
CA TYR A 438 2.69 24.71 2.84
C TYR A 438 1.65 25.81 3.06
N PRO A 439 1.68 26.51 4.19
CA PRO A 439 0.77 27.62 4.43
C PRO A 439 1.17 28.82 3.56
N VAL A 440 0.20 29.64 3.18
CA VAL A 440 0.45 30.88 2.44
C VAL A 440 0.54 32.03 3.43
N ARG A 441 1.68 32.74 3.39
CA ARG A 441 1.88 34.03 4.07
C ARG A 441 1.37 35.15 3.19
N ILE A 442 0.49 35.97 3.76
CA ILE A 442 0.02 37.24 3.22
C ILE A 442 0.66 38.33 4.07
N ARG A 443 1.60 39.09 3.50
CA ARG A 443 2.29 40.16 4.23
C ARG A 443 1.36 41.33 4.53
N ARG A 444 1.64 42.05 5.62
CA ARG A 444 0.95 43.30 5.96
C ARG A 444 0.83 44.23 4.74
N GLY A 445 -0.40 44.63 4.40
CA GLY A 445 -0.71 45.55 3.31
C GLY A 445 -0.70 44.95 1.90
N ALA A 446 -0.65 43.62 1.75
CA ALA A 446 -0.64 42.94 0.47
C ALA A 446 -1.86 43.30 -0.42
N PHE A 447 -3.08 43.22 0.14
CA PHE A 447 -4.33 43.45 -0.60
C PHE A 447 -4.64 44.95 -0.77
N ALA A 448 -4.56 45.72 0.31
CA ALA A 448 -4.75 47.18 0.31
C ALA A 448 -3.86 47.82 1.38
N GLU A 449 -3.84 49.15 1.49
CA GLU A 449 -3.12 49.79 2.60
C GLU A 449 -3.71 49.31 3.95
N ASN A 450 -2.84 48.80 4.84
CA ASN A 450 -3.24 48.17 6.11
C ASN A 450 -4.23 46.99 5.97
N VAL A 451 -4.21 46.27 4.83
CA VAL A 451 -4.98 45.02 4.62
C VAL A 451 -4.08 43.94 4.01
N PRO A 452 -3.71 42.89 4.78
CA PRO A 452 -3.94 42.74 6.21
C PRO A 452 -3.18 43.79 7.03
N ASP A 453 -3.60 44.04 8.27
CA ASP A 453 -2.98 45.02 9.18
C ASP A 453 -1.73 44.50 9.91
N ALA A 454 -1.54 43.18 9.90
CA ALA A 454 -0.31 42.46 10.25
C ALA A 454 -0.09 41.31 9.25
N ASP A 455 1.04 40.60 9.32
CA ASP A 455 1.24 39.39 8.53
C ASP A 455 0.20 38.31 8.93
N LEU A 456 -0.39 37.66 7.92
CA LEU A 456 -1.42 36.63 8.08
C LEU A 456 -0.93 35.31 7.47
N LEU A 457 -1.15 34.19 8.16
CA LEU A 457 -0.86 32.84 7.72
C LEU A 457 -2.15 32.03 7.63
N VAL A 458 -2.36 31.36 6.49
CA VAL A 458 -3.55 30.55 6.19
C VAL A 458 -3.15 29.32 5.35
N THR A 459 -4.00 28.30 5.27
CA THR A 459 -3.78 27.22 4.29
C THR A 459 -3.99 27.71 2.86
N ALA A 460 -3.38 27.04 1.88
CA ALA A 460 -3.36 27.45 0.47
C ALA A 460 -4.75 27.67 -0.17
N GLU A 461 -5.76 26.96 0.32
CA GLU A 461 -7.13 26.98 -0.21
C GLU A 461 -8.05 28.03 0.44
N HIS A 462 -7.63 28.70 1.51
CA HIS A 462 -8.51 29.62 2.25
C HIS A 462 -8.91 30.84 1.39
N CYS A 463 -10.22 31.14 1.28
CA CYS A 463 -10.70 32.18 0.37
C CYS A 463 -10.88 33.56 1.01
N PHE A 464 -10.41 34.58 0.30
CA PHE A 464 -10.56 35.99 0.66
C PHE A 464 -11.60 36.68 -0.20
N LEU A 465 -12.35 37.63 0.37
CA LEU A 465 -13.34 38.41 -0.36
C LEU A 465 -12.67 39.58 -1.10
N LEU A 466 -12.45 39.43 -2.40
CA LEU A 466 -11.81 40.41 -3.26
C LEU A 466 -12.72 40.74 -4.45
N GLY A 467 -12.97 42.03 -4.70
CA GLY A 467 -13.85 42.45 -5.81
C GLY A 467 -15.30 41.94 -5.70
N GLY A 468 -15.76 41.62 -4.49
CA GLY A 468 -17.09 41.04 -4.24
C GLY A 468 -17.18 39.52 -4.48
N ARG A 469 -16.04 38.83 -4.65
CA ARG A 469 -15.96 37.38 -4.89
C ARG A 469 -14.97 36.73 -3.93
N LEU A 470 -15.21 35.49 -3.55
CA LEU A 470 -14.26 34.67 -2.80
C LEU A 470 -13.19 34.14 -3.77
N VAL A 471 -11.92 34.24 -3.37
CA VAL A 471 -10.77 33.76 -4.16
C VAL A 471 -9.79 33.01 -3.26
N PRO A 472 -9.44 31.75 -3.56
CA PRO A 472 -8.44 30.98 -2.83
C PRO A 472 -7.05 31.64 -2.87
N VAL A 473 -6.41 31.79 -1.70
CA VAL A 473 -5.18 32.58 -1.58
C VAL A 473 -4.00 32.08 -2.42
N ARG A 474 -3.85 30.77 -2.65
CA ARG A 474 -2.74 30.24 -3.50
C ARG A 474 -2.70 30.93 -4.86
N MET A 475 -3.86 31.27 -5.42
CA MET A 475 -3.96 31.76 -6.78
C MET A 475 -3.52 33.22 -6.94
N LEU A 476 -3.28 33.88 -5.79
CA LEU A 476 -2.79 35.24 -5.68
C LEU A 476 -1.30 35.27 -5.29
N VAL A 477 -0.64 34.10 -5.14
CA VAL A 477 0.78 33.98 -4.84
C VAL A 477 1.61 34.68 -5.93
N ASN A 478 2.37 35.69 -5.51
CA ASN A 478 3.25 36.48 -6.35
C ASN A 478 4.73 36.35 -5.94
N GLY A 479 5.02 35.55 -4.92
CA GLY A 479 6.38 35.30 -4.43
C GLY A 479 6.94 36.37 -3.48
N GLU A 480 6.24 37.50 -3.29
CA GLU A 480 6.67 38.57 -2.38
C GLU A 480 5.61 38.97 -1.35
N SER A 481 4.52 39.64 -1.73
CA SER A 481 3.50 40.02 -0.75
C SER A 481 2.59 38.86 -0.37
N ILE A 482 2.50 37.85 -1.25
CA ILE A 482 1.76 36.61 -1.03
C ILE A 482 2.65 35.45 -1.50
N SER A 483 3.04 34.58 -0.58
CA SER A 483 4.03 33.51 -0.83
C SER A 483 3.78 32.29 0.06
N PHE A 484 4.03 31.09 -0.46
CA PHE A 484 4.11 29.88 0.37
C PHE A 484 5.26 30.00 1.38
N GLU A 485 5.00 29.64 2.63
CA GLU A 485 5.96 29.64 3.74
C GLU A 485 6.66 28.29 3.84
N THR A 486 7.62 28.06 2.94
CA THR A 486 8.36 26.79 2.87
C THR A 486 9.28 26.54 4.06
N GLY A 487 9.52 27.55 4.91
CA GLY A 487 10.21 27.40 6.19
C GLY A 487 9.37 26.74 7.29
N LEU A 488 8.07 26.50 7.06
CA LEU A 488 7.13 25.96 8.04
C LEU A 488 6.46 24.66 7.53
N PRO A 489 7.21 23.54 7.45
CA PRO A 489 6.67 22.26 6.96
C PRO A 489 5.70 21.58 7.95
N SER A 490 5.62 22.04 9.20
CA SER A 490 4.69 21.55 10.21
C SER A 490 4.04 22.73 10.92
N TYR A 491 2.71 22.73 11.05
CA TYR A 491 1.93 23.82 11.66
C TYR A 491 0.58 23.32 12.17
N SER A 492 0.08 23.91 13.26
CA SER A 492 -1.34 23.72 13.65
C SER A 492 -2.24 24.70 12.91
N TYR A 493 -3.53 24.40 12.82
CA TYR A 493 -4.53 25.21 12.14
C TYR A 493 -5.88 25.17 12.86
N HIS A 494 -6.79 26.08 12.52
CA HIS A 494 -8.10 26.29 13.15
C HIS A 494 -9.24 26.53 12.13
N HIS A 495 -10.48 26.32 12.56
CA HIS A 495 -11.70 26.65 11.79
C HIS A 495 -12.66 27.47 12.66
N ILE A 496 -13.47 28.34 12.03
CA ILE A 496 -14.53 29.10 12.71
C ILE A 496 -15.83 28.88 11.93
N LYS A 497 -16.79 28.15 12.51
CA LYS A 497 -18.13 27.99 11.94
C LYS A 497 -19.07 29.05 12.49
N MET A 498 -19.84 29.67 11.61
CA MET A 498 -20.89 30.62 11.94
C MET A 498 -22.27 30.01 11.59
N PRO A 499 -23.36 30.38 12.28
CA PRO A 499 -24.72 29.87 12.00
C PRO A 499 -25.19 30.05 10.55
N HIS A 500 -24.62 31.04 9.86
CA HIS A 500 -24.68 31.19 8.41
C HIS A 500 -23.27 31.49 7.90
N HIS A 501 -22.90 30.96 6.73
CA HIS A 501 -21.63 31.30 6.10
C HIS A 501 -21.50 32.82 5.97
N SER A 502 -20.45 33.37 6.57
CA SER A 502 -20.29 34.81 6.79
C SER A 502 -18.90 35.27 6.39
N VAL A 503 -18.77 36.53 6.01
CA VAL A 503 -17.48 37.21 5.89
C VAL A 503 -17.04 37.65 7.28
N LEU A 504 -15.87 37.18 7.72
CA LEU A 504 -15.19 37.59 8.95
C LEU A 504 -14.13 38.66 8.64
N LEU A 505 -13.70 39.42 9.66
CA LEU A 505 -12.42 40.13 9.59
C LEU A 505 -11.32 39.32 10.30
N ALA A 506 -10.31 38.89 9.55
CA ALA A 506 -9.07 38.32 10.05
C ALA A 506 -7.91 39.26 9.69
N ASN A 507 -7.17 39.78 10.67
CA ASN A 507 -6.10 40.77 10.49
C ASN A 507 -6.55 41.92 9.57
N ASN A 508 -7.68 42.55 9.92
CA ASN A 508 -8.35 43.61 9.13
C ASN A 508 -8.68 43.24 7.66
N THR A 509 -8.79 41.94 7.34
CA THR A 509 -9.06 41.45 5.98
C THR A 509 -10.36 40.66 5.92
N HIS A 510 -11.16 40.92 4.90
CA HIS A 510 -12.39 40.17 4.63
C HIS A 510 -12.06 38.76 4.13
N THR A 511 -12.46 37.76 4.90
CA THR A 511 -12.18 36.35 4.64
C THR A 511 -13.41 35.49 4.96
N GLU A 512 -13.50 34.29 4.39
CA GLU A 512 -14.63 33.41 4.68
C GLU A 512 -14.58 32.82 6.10
N SER A 513 -15.75 32.70 6.75
CA SER A 513 -15.92 31.68 7.81
C SER A 513 -15.91 30.29 7.18
N TYR A 514 -15.85 29.23 8.00
CA TYR A 514 -16.07 27.89 7.48
C TYR A 514 -17.43 27.81 6.76
N PHE A 515 -17.42 27.40 5.48
CA PHE A 515 -18.61 27.12 4.69
C PHE A 515 -19.01 25.65 4.85
N ASP A 516 -20.09 25.43 5.58
CA ASP A 516 -20.81 24.16 5.65
C ASP A 516 -21.80 24.13 4.48
N ASP A 517 -21.45 23.44 3.39
CA ASP A 517 -22.19 23.46 2.11
C ASP A 517 -23.32 22.41 2.05
N GLY A 518 -23.71 21.85 3.19
CA GLY A 518 -24.78 20.86 3.34
C GLY A 518 -24.35 19.43 3.01
N SER A 519 -23.35 19.26 2.15
CA SER A 519 -22.29 18.31 2.46
C SER A 519 -21.42 18.90 3.57
N SER A 520 -20.83 18.09 4.45
CA SER A 520 -19.82 18.59 5.41
C SER A 520 -18.45 18.83 4.73
N ASP A 521 -18.47 19.15 3.43
CA ASP A 521 -17.34 19.01 2.52
C ASP A 521 -16.61 20.33 2.21
N GLN A 522 -15.45 20.48 2.85
CA GLN A 522 -14.54 21.61 2.66
C GLN A 522 -13.88 21.69 1.27
N ALA A 523 -13.84 20.64 0.45
CA ALA A 523 -13.08 20.68 -0.82
C ALA A 523 -13.91 20.62 -2.10
N ALA A 524 -15.18 20.16 -2.10
CA ALA A 524 -16.08 20.50 -3.23
C ALA A 524 -16.51 21.95 -3.24
N SER A 525 -16.26 22.68 -2.15
CA SER A 525 -16.16 24.12 -2.19
C SER A 525 -15.14 24.62 -3.22
N LEU A 526 -14.04 23.89 -3.43
CA LEU A 526 -12.88 24.30 -4.21
C LEU A 526 -12.81 23.63 -5.59
N GLN A 527 -13.57 22.56 -5.83
CA GLN A 527 -13.69 21.93 -7.17
C GLN A 527 -14.91 22.37 -8.00
N ARG A 528 -15.90 23.08 -7.42
CA ARG A 528 -16.97 23.75 -8.20
C ARG A 528 -16.50 25.05 -8.85
N LEU A 529 -15.40 24.92 -9.60
CA LEU A 529 -14.62 26.00 -10.17
C LEU A 529 -14.14 25.71 -11.61
N GLY A 530 -14.30 24.46 -12.08
CA GLY A 530 -13.90 24.05 -13.43
C GLY A 530 -14.89 24.41 -14.55
N HIS A 531 -16.16 24.72 -14.27
CA HIS A 531 -17.12 25.13 -15.30
C HIS A 531 -18.14 26.14 -14.80
N VAL A 532 -18.28 27.21 -15.58
CA VAL A 532 -19.38 28.18 -15.51
C VAL A 532 -20.66 27.51 -16.00
N ASP A 533 -21.68 27.45 -15.16
CA ASP A 533 -23.07 27.67 -15.58
C ASP A 533 -23.90 28.20 -14.40
N ASP A 534 -24.62 29.28 -14.65
CA ASP A 534 -25.43 30.01 -13.67
C ASP A 534 -26.77 29.29 -13.45
N VAL A 535 -26.93 28.64 -12.29
CA VAL A 535 -28.23 28.09 -11.88
C VAL A 535 -28.58 28.57 -10.48
N GLN A 536 -29.33 29.67 -10.42
CA GLN A 536 -30.15 29.99 -9.27
C GLN A 536 -31.20 28.88 -9.06
N GLY A 537 -30.97 27.94 -8.14
CA GLY A 537 -31.99 26.95 -7.80
C GLY A 537 -31.59 25.85 -6.81
N SER A 538 -32.45 25.64 -5.80
CA SER A 538 -32.62 24.38 -5.05
C SER A 538 -31.50 23.89 -4.10
N SER A 539 -31.11 24.70 -3.11
CA SER A 539 -31.37 24.41 -1.68
C SER A 539 -30.80 25.55 -0.80
N GLY A 540 -31.30 25.69 0.44
CA GLY A 540 -31.22 26.93 1.22
C GLY A 540 -29.86 27.32 1.85
N MET A 541 -28.72 26.96 1.26
CA MET A 541 -27.38 27.28 1.75
C MET A 541 -26.62 28.17 0.77
N ASN A 542 -26.69 29.48 0.98
CA ASN A 542 -25.95 30.46 0.18
C ASN A 542 -24.55 30.69 0.75
N ARG A 543 -23.54 30.82 -0.13
CA ARG A 543 -22.26 31.43 0.27
C ARG A 543 -22.47 32.90 0.64
N CYS A 544 -21.60 33.44 1.50
CA CYS A 544 -21.56 34.88 1.78
C CYS A 544 -21.22 35.74 0.55
N ALA A 545 -20.52 35.18 -0.44
CA ALA A 545 -20.28 35.75 -1.77
C ALA A 545 -19.97 34.64 -2.81
N PRO A 546 -20.10 34.91 -4.12
CA PRO A 546 -19.73 33.96 -5.17
C PRO A 546 -18.23 33.62 -5.13
N LEU A 547 -17.88 32.36 -5.35
CA LEU A 547 -16.49 31.90 -5.51
C LEU A 547 -16.07 32.04 -6.98
N ASP A 548 -14.83 32.45 -7.24
CA ASP A 548 -14.33 32.67 -8.60
C ASP A 548 -12.83 32.37 -8.74
N THR A 549 -12.51 31.34 -9.51
CA THR A 549 -11.15 31.02 -9.97
C THR A 549 -10.99 31.06 -11.48
N THR A 550 -11.93 31.71 -12.18
CA THR A 550 -11.77 31.97 -13.61
C THR A 550 -10.49 32.78 -13.81
N ARG A 551 -9.69 32.37 -14.80
CA ARG A 551 -8.40 32.99 -15.07
C ARG A 551 -8.57 34.48 -15.37
N GLU A 552 -9.63 34.83 -16.07
CA GLU A 552 -10.00 36.19 -16.46
C GLU A 552 -10.17 37.10 -15.25
N PHE A 553 -10.75 36.60 -14.15
CA PHE A 553 -10.91 37.34 -12.91
C PHE A 553 -9.64 37.32 -12.05
N VAL A 554 -9.08 36.14 -11.79
CA VAL A 554 -7.98 35.99 -10.83
C VAL A 554 -6.66 36.52 -11.38
N GLU A 555 -6.38 36.41 -12.69
CA GLU A 555 -5.18 36.99 -13.29
C GLU A 555 -5.17 38.52 -13.16
N LEU A 556 -6.34 39.18 -13.27
CA LEU A 556 -6.46 40.63 -13.05
C LEU A 556 -6.19 41.02 -11.59
N LEU A 557 -6.69 40.24 -10.62
CA LEU A 557 -6.39 40.45 -9.20
C LEU A 557 -4.90 40.22 -8.91
N ALA A 558 -4.34 39.08 -9.31
CA ALA A 558 -2.95 38.75 -9.11
C ALA A 558 -2.02 39.82 -9.72
N ARG A 559 -2.28 40.28 -10.96
CA ARG A 559 -1.52 41.36 -11.60
C ARG A 559 -1.59 42.68 -10.83
N ARG A 560 -2.77 43.05 -10.29
CA ARG A 560 -2.91 44.25 -9.43
C ARG A 560 -2.11 44.11 -8.13
N LEU A 561 -2.16 42.95 -7.48
CA LEU A 561 -1.44 42.69 -6.23
C LEU A 561 0.08 42.68 -6.44
N ALA A 562 0.56 42.03 -7.49
CA ALA A 562 1.98 42.06 -7.87
C ALA A 562 2.48 43.47 -8.22
N ALA A 563 1.66 44.28 -8.90
CA ALA A 563 1.99 45.68 -9.21
C ALA A 563 2.15 46.55 -7.95
N ARG A 564 1.44 46.26 -6.85
CA ARG A 564 1.59 46.98 -5.56
C ARG A 564 3.01 46.82 -4.98
N VAL A 565 3.62 45.66 -5.15
CA VAL A 565 5.02 45.38 -4.77
C VAL A 565 6.01 45.49 -5.93
N LYS A 566 5.56 45.96 -7.11
CA LYS A 566 6.37 46.11 -8.34
C LYS A 566 7.01 44.81 -8.85
N VAL A 567 6.42 43.66 -8.52
CA VAL A 567 6.83 42.34 -9.01
C VAL A 567 6.12 42.03 -10.32
N SER A 568 6.82 41.40 -11.25
CA SER A 568 6.21 40.86 -12.47
C SER A 568 5.80 39.40 -12.28
N LEU A 569 4.58 39.05 -12.63
CA LEU A 569 4.10 37.66 -12.67
C LEU A 569 4.55 36.89 -13.93
N THR A 570 5.39 37.49 -14.77
CA THR A 570 5.99 36.80 -15.92
C THR A 570 6.95 35.73 -15.43
N GLN A 571 6.51 34.48 -15.46
CA GLN A 571 7.38 33.33 -15.28
C GLN A 571 8.37 33.21 -16.44
N GLY A 572 9.44 32.43 -16.24
CA GLY A 572 10.58 32.34 -17.15
C GLY A 572 10.29 31.75 -18.52
N HIS A 573 11.32 31.47 -19.30
CA HIS A 573 11.18 30.88 -20.63
C HIS A 573 10.39 29.57 -20.58
N VAL A 574 9.16 29.62 -21.09
CA VAL A 574 8.30 28.45 -21.32
C VAL A 574 8.30 28.07 -22.79
N THR A 575 8.07 26.79 -23.06
CA THR A 575 7.91 26.27 -24.42
C THR A 575 6.62 25.47 -24.54
N ARG A 576 6.05 25.43 -25.75
CA ARG A 576 4.98 24.50 -26.12
C ARG A 576 5.51 23.28 -26.88
N GLU A 577 6.84 23.17 -27.01
CA GLU A 577 7.48 22.03 -27.68
C GLU A 577 7.53 20.81 -26.74
N PRO A 578 6.82 19.71 -27.02
CA PRO A 578 6.77 18.58 -26.12
C PRO A 578 8.02 17.69 -26.14
N ASP A 579 8.93 17.81 -27.12
CA ASP A 579 9.97 16.77 -27.37
C ASP A 579 9.36 15.36 -27.46
N LEU A 580 8.19 15.24 -28.12
CA LEU A 580 7.43 13.99 -28.15
C LEU A 580 8.22 12.88 -28.86
N HIS A 581 8.47 11.80 -28.14
CA HIS A 581 9.17 10.62 -28.64
C HIS A 581 8.61 9.34 -28.03
N LEU A 582 8.96 8.19 -28.60
CA LEU A 582 8.60 6.90 -28.03
C LEU A 582 9.83 6.20 -27.46
N VAL A 583 9.63 5.34 -26.46
CA VAL A 583 10.62 4.36 -26.01
C VAL A 583 9.98 2.96 -26.04
N THR A 584 10.63 2.00 -26.71
CA THR A 584 10.17 0.61 -26.77
C THR A 584 10.33 -0.13 -25.44
N ASP A 585 9.74 -1.30 -25.30
CA ASP A 585 9.96 -2.18 -24.15
C ASP A 585 11.40 -2.72 -24.00
N SER A 586 12.24 -2.52 -25.02
CA SER A 586 13.69 -2.73 -25.01
C SER A 586 14.51 -1.47 -24.69
N GLY A 587 13.88 -0.35 -24.34
CA GLY A 587 14.54 0.90 -23.99
C GLY A 587 15.02 1.75 -25.19
N LYS A 588 14.70 1.35 -26.42
CA LYS A 588 15.14 2.07 -27.64
C LYS A 588 14.27 3.32 -27.85
N ARG A 589 14.89 4.51 -27.83
CA ARG A 589 14.24 5.78 -28.20
C ARG A 589 13.96 5.85 -29.70
N LEU A 590 12.69 6.02 -30.07
CA LEU A 590 12.21 6.26 -31.43
C LEU A 590 11.86 7.74 -31.58
N ARG A 591 12.48 8.41 -32.57
CA ARG A 591 12.14 9.79 -32.96
C ARG A 591 11.04 9.77 -34.02
N PRO A 592 10.19 10.82 -34.12
CA PRO A 592 9.21 10.90 -35.19
C PRO A 592 9.91 11.01 -36.54
N LEU A 593 9.53 10.14 -37.48
CA LEU A 593 9.96 10.20 -38.89
C LEU A 593 9.30 11.36 -39.63
N ARG A 594 8.06 11.69 -39.23
CA ARG A 594 7.30 12.81 -39.76
C ARG A 594 6.55 13.49 -38.61
N ARG A 595 6.52 14.82 -38.66
CA ARG A 595 5.69 15.68 -37.82
C ARG A 595 4.99 16.69 -38.71
N ASN A 596 3.70 16.90 -38.47
CA ASN A 596 2.98 18.10 -38.90
C ASN A 596 2.41 18.80 -37.64
N ASP A 597 1.55 19.80 -37.82
CA ASP A 597 1.04 20.61 -36.70
C ASP A 597 0.24 19.83 -35.64
N LYS A 598 -0.28 18.63 -35.98
CA LYS A 598 -1.13 17.82 -35.09
C LYS A 598 -0.84 16.31 -35.09
N GLY A 599 0.10 15.81 -35.88
CA GLY A 599 0.32 14.38 -36.08
C GLY A 599 1.80 14.00 -36.12
N TYR A 600 2.15 12.98 -35.34
CA TYR A 600 3.49 12.44 -35.21
C TYR A 600 3.51 10.98 -35.70
N VAL A 601 4.40 10.67 -36.65
CA VAL A 601 4.53 9.32 -37.22
C VAL A 601 5.87 8.71 -36.85
N PHE A 602 5.85 7.49 -36.32
CA PHE A 602 7.00 6.73 -35.84
C PHE A 602 7.09 5.39 -36.56
N GLN A 603 8.31 4.90 -36.84
CA GLN A 603 8.54 3.50 -37.19
C GLN A 603 8.77 2.70 -35.91
N VAL A 604 7.91 1.72 -35.67
CA VAL A 604 7.96 0.83 -34.50
C VAL A 604 8.41 -0.56 -34.96
N PRO A 605 9.48 -1.12 -34.35
CA PRO A 605 9.93 -2.48 -34.65
C PRO A 605 8.85 -3.53 -34.44
N GLY A 606 8.77 -4.52 -35.35
CA GLY A 606 7.71 -5.54 -35.33
C GLY A 606 7.59 -6.36 -34.05
N ASP A 607 8.68 -6.54 -33.30
CA ASP A 607 8.76 -7.29 -32.05
C ASP A 607 8.37 -6.46 -30.79
N THR A 608 8.05 -5.18 -30.94
CA THR A 608 7.75 -4.27 -29.82
C THR A 608 6.45 -4.65 -29.10
N ARG A 609 6.50 -4.90 -27.79
CA ARG A 609 5.31 -5.29 -27.00
C ARG A 609 4.53 -4.09 -26.48
N PHE A 610 5.21 -2.98 -26.21
CA PHE A 610 4.60 -1.70 -25.85
C PHE A 610 5.57 -0.56 -26.15
N VAL A 611 5.04 0.65 -26.24
CA VAL A 611 5.84 1.88 -26.22
C VAL A 611 5.41 2.77 -25.06
N ARG A 612 6.36 3.52 -24.52
CA ARG A 612 6.14 4.68 -23.65
C ARG A 612 6.08 5.93 -24.52
N VAL A 613 5.02 6.71 -24.38
CA VAL A 613 4.77 7.98 -25.08
C VAL A 613 5.32 9.11 -24.21
N LEU A 614 6.57 9.48 -24.48
CA LEU A 614 7.35 10.39 -23.64
C LEU A 614 7.32 11.81 -24.18
N SER A 615 7.02 12.76 -23.30
CA SER A 615 7.03 14.19 -23.59
C SER A 615 7.49 14.98 -22.36
N ARG A 616 7.85 16.26 -22.56
CA ARG A 616 7.83 17.23 -21.47
C ARG A 616 6.44 17.24 -20.85
N SER A 617 6.39 17.29 -19.53
CA SER A 617 5.20 17.57 -18.75
C SER A 617 5.49 18.71 -17.79
N ASP A 618 4.45 19.46 -17.43
CA ASP A 618 4.50 20.45 -16.37
C ASP A 618 3.08 20.77 -15.89
N ARG A 619 2.96 21.40 -14.72
CA ARG A 619 1.66 21.86 -14.20
C ARG A 619 1.33 23.26 -14.71
N PRO A 620 0.11 23.53 -15.21
CA PRO A 620 -0.29 24.86 -15.71
C PRO A 620 -0.16 25.99 -14.68
N ASP A 621 -0.50 25.74 -13.41
CA ASP A 621 -0.33 26.69 -12.29
C ASP A 621 1.14 27.10 -12.10
N LEU A 622 2.07 26.15 -12.20
CA LEU A 622 3.50 26.38 -12.05
C LEU A 622 4.16 26.97 -13.30
N ALA A 623 3.66 26.66 -14.50
CA ALA A 623 4.25 27.05 -15.77
C ALA A 623 3.70 28.36 -16.36
N ARG A 624 2.47 28.75 -16.02
CA ARG A 624 1.85 29.97 -16.55
C ARG A 624 1.56 31.02 -15.46
N GLY A 625 1.40 30.59 -14.21
CA GLY A 625 1.16 31.45 -13.06
C GLY A 625 0.08 30.89 -12.14
N ALA A 626 0.23 31.13 -10.84
CA ALA A 626 -0.64 30.56 -9.80
C ALA A 626 -2.13 30.93 -9.96
N TYR A 627 -2.44 31.98 -10.72
CA TYR A 627 -3.80 32.39 -11.11
C TYR A 627 -4.51 31.42 -12.09
N ILE A 628 -3.98 30.21 -12.28
CA ILE A 628 -4.60 29.09 -13.01
C ILE A 628 -4.82 27.95 -12.03
N ASP A 629 -6.03 27.38 -12.03
CA ASP A 629 -6.44 26.34 -11.06
C ASP A 629 -6.11 24.89 -11.50
N ASP A 630 -5.67 24.70 -12.74
CA ASP A 630 -5.26 23.38 -13.23
C ASP A 630 -3.86 23.01 -12.69
N ARG A 631 -3.86 22.07 -11.74
CA ARG A 631 -2.67 21.54 -11.04
C ARG A 631 -2.19 20.19 -11.60
N ARG A 632 -2.81 19.69 -12.67
CA ARG A 632 -2.47 18.37 -13.24
C ARG A 632 -1.11 18.42 -13.91
N GLU A 633 -0.36 17.34 -13.81
CA GLU A 633 0.89 17.15 -14.57
C GLU A 633 0.51 16.85 -16.03
N LEU A 634 0.60 17.84 -16.92
CA LEU A 634 0.12 17.74 -18.30
C LEU A 634 1.28 17.62 -19.29
N GLY A 635 1.38 16.48 -19.96
CA GLY A 635 2.25 16.22 -21.11
C GLY A 635 1.63 16.71 -22.42
N VAL A 636 1.19 15.76 -23.26
CA VAL A 636 0.46 16.02 -24.50
C VAL A 636 -0.99 15.49 -24.44
N LEU A 637 -1.93 16.21 -25.05
CA LEU A 637 -3.33 15.79 -25.22
C LEU A 637 -3.44 14.98 -26.51
N ILE A 638 -3.74 13.68 -26.40
CA ILE A 638 -3.76 12.77 -27.54
C ILE A 638 -5.19 12.45 -27.96
N GLY A 639 -5.42 12.53 -29.27
CA GLY A 639 -6.64 12.12 -29.97
C GLY A 639 -6.50 10.71 -30.55
N ASP A 640 -6.59 10.58 -31.87
CA ASP A 640 -6.54 9.27 -32.52
C ASP A 640 -5.13 8.68 -32.51
N ILE A 641 -5.05 7.35 -32.41
CA ILE A 641 -3.81 6.60 -32.57
C ILE A 641 -4.06 5.51 -33.61
N HIS A 642 -3.23 5.48 -34.65
CA HIS A 642 -3.39 4.58 -35.80
C HIS A 642 -2.10 3.83 -36.09
N LEU A 643 -2.18 2.51 -36.21
CA LEU A 643 -1.06 1.64 -36.58
C LEU A 643 -1.27 1.10 -38.00
N PHE A 644 -0.35 1.43 -38.91
CA PHE A 644 -0.36 1.01 -40.30
C PHE A 644 0.65 -0.13 -40.51
N ARG A 645 0.19 -1.21 -41.12
CA ARG A 645 0.97 -2.38 -41.57
C ARG A 645 0.64 -2.68 -43.03
N GLU A 646 1.37 -3.60 -43.65
CA GLU A 646 1.09 -4.08 -45.02
C GLU A 646 -0.37 -4.55 -45.18
N ASN A 647 -0.91 -5.23 -44.17
CA ASN A 647 -2.27 -5.77 -44.15
C ASN A 647 -3.36 -4.78 -43.65
N GLY A 648 -3.06 -3.49 -43.51
CA GLY A 648 -4.05 -2.44 -43.25
C GLY A 648 -3.76 -1.50 -42.08
N CYS A 649 -4.76 -0.70 -41.71
CA CYS A 649 -4.72 0.27 -40.61
C CYS A 649 -5.56 -0.23 -39.42
N HIS A 650 -5.01 -0.17 -38.21
CA HIS A 650 -5.69 -0.49 -36.96
C HIS A 650 -5.76 0.75 -36.07
N ALA A 651 -6.96 1.08 -35.57
CA ALA A 651 -7.11 2.07 -34.50
C ALA A 651 -6.69 1.47 -33.15
N ILE A 652 -5.96 2.25 -32.37
CA ILE A 652 -5.54 1.92 -31.00
C ILE A 652 -6.30 2.86 -30.06
N ASN A 653 -7.20 2.29 -29.27
CA ASN A 653 -8.15 3.04 -28.44
C ASN A 653 -7.89 2.87 -26.93
N GLU A 654 -6.86 2.12 -26.52
CA GLU A 654 -6.60 1.78 -25.11
C GLU A 654 -6.63 2.99 -24.17
N HIS A 655 -6.09 4.13 -24.60
CA HIS A 655 -6.08 5.37 -23.84
C HIS A 655 -7.49 5.95 -23.65
N ARG A 656 -8.42 5.73 -24.58
CA ARG A 656 -9.82 6.18 -24.49
C ARG A 656 -10.75 5.17 -23.81
N GLU A 657 -10.50 3.88 -24.01
CA GLU A 657 -11.39 2.79 -23.55
C GLU A 657 -11.09 2.31 -22.13
N ARG A 658 -9.84 2.40 -21.66
CA ARG A 658 -9.48 1.95 -20.30
C ARG A 658 -9.66 3.08 -19.30
N PRO A 659 -10.41 2.90 -18.20
CA PRO A 659 -10.54 3.94 -17.18
C PRO A 659 -9.16 4.30 -16.58
N TYR A 660 -8.34 3.30 -16.27
CA TYR A 660 -6.95 3.47 -15.84
C TYR A 660 -5.96 2.94 -16.89
N LEU A 661 -4.95 3.75 -17.22
CA LEU A 661 -3.80 3.38 -18.03
C LEU A 661 -2.56 4.11 -17.51
N GLU A 662 -1.47 3.39 -17.29
CA GLU A 662 -0.27 3.92 -16.62
C GLU A 662 0.32 5.12 -17.37
N GLY A 663 0.56 6.22 -16.65
CA GLY A 663 1.14 7.46 -17.20
C GLY A 663 0.17 8.33 -18.03
N TRP A 664 -1.14 8.06 -17.92
CA TRP A 664 -2.21 8.90 -18.48
C TRP A 664 -3.04 9.53 -17.35
N SER A 665 -3.47 10.77 -17.55
CA SER A 665 -4.42 11.46 -16.66
C SER A 665 -5.80 10.82 -16.76
N ASP A 666 -6.82 11.35 -16.09
CA ASP A 666 -8.21 10.93 -16.36
C ASP A 666 -8.67 11.26 -17.79
N LEU A 667 -9.78 10.63 -18.21
CA LEU A 667 -10.42 10.89 -19.50
C LEU A 667 -10.99 12.31 -19.55
N GLU A 668 -10.33 13.21 -20.29
CA GLU A 668 -10.81 14.57 -20.57
C GLU A 668 -12.15 14.53 -21.34
N SER A 669 -12.27 13.56 -22.25
CA SER A 669 -13.50 13.26 -23.00
C SER A 669 -13.40 11.85 -23.60
N SER A 670 -14.48 11.38 -24.23
CA SER A 670 -14.44 10.17 -25.06
C SER A 670 -13.51 10.27 -26.28
N ALA A 671 -13.12 11.49 -26.68
CA ALA A 671 -12.27 11.73 -27.84
C ALA A 671 -10.80 11.99 -27.49
N TYR A 672 -10.47 12.48 -26.30
CA TYR A 672 -9.13 13.00 -25.98
C TYR A 672 -8.70 12.66 -24.56
N ARG A 673 -7.40 12.41 -24.36
CA ARG A 673 -6.82 12.16 -23.04
C ARG A 673 -5.41 12.75 -22.91
N TRP A 674 -5.13 13.40 -21.79
CA TRP A 674 -3.79 13.88 -21.45
C TRP A 674 -2.87 12.73 -21.02
N THR A 675 -1.63 12.78 -21.45
CA THR A 675 -0.52 12.01 -20.87
C THR A 675 0.06 12.78 -19.68
N GLN A 676 0.64 12.08 -18.71
CA GLN A 676 1.41 12.64 -17.58
C GLN A 676 2.92 12.71 -17.89
N GLY A 677 3.27 12.90 -19.17
CA GLY A 677 4.66 12.89 -19.65
C GLY A 677 5.25 11.52 -20.01
N ASP A 678 4.66 10.40 -19.56
CA ASP A 678 5.14 9.02 -19.82
C ASP A 678 3.98 8.01 -20.05
N GLY A 679 3.17 8.23 -21.10
CA GLY A 679 1.96 7.41 -21.32
C GLY A 679 2.25 6.01 -21.85
N LEU A 680 1.86 4.95 -21.15
CA LEU A 680 1.98 3.57 -21.65
C LEU A 680 1.00 3.30 -22.80
N LEU A 681 1.50 2.79 -23.93
CA LEU A 681 0.70 2.35 -25.07
C LEU A 681 1.00 0.86 -25.40
N PRO A 682 0.10 -0.08 -25.05
CA PRO A 682 0.26 -1.49 -25.36
C PRO A 682 0.19 -1.76 -26.87
N LEU A 683 1.16 -2.48 -27.43
CA LEU A 683 1.21 -2.80 -28.87
C LEU A 683 1.22 -4.31 -29.17
N ALA A 684 1.43 -5.17 -28.18
CA ALA A 684 1.57 -6.62 -28.33
C ALA A 684 0.36 -7.32 -28.99
N ARG A 685 -0.84 -6.72 -28.97
CA ARG A 685 -2.04 -7.22 -29.67
C ARG A 685 -2.13 -6.81 -31.15
N TYR A 686 -1.23 -5.93 -31.60
CA TYR A 686 -1.25 -5.29 -32.91
C TYR A 686 0.04 -5.49 -33.72
N LEU A 687 1.14 -5.91 -33.11
CA LEU A 687 2.44 -6.14 -33.76
C LEU A 687 2.75 -7.64 -33.94
N GLY A 688 3.87 -7.97 -34.59
CA GLY A 688 4.12 -9.30 -35.17
C GLY A 688 5.62 -9.56 -35.43
N SER A 689 6.00 -9.87 -36.67
CA SER A 689 7.41 -9.92 -37.10
C SER A 689 7.88 -8.63 -37.76
N ASP A 690 6.98 -7.90 -38.41
CA ASP A 690 7.33 -6.85 -39.37
C ASP A 690 7.09 -5.45 -38.78
N ASP A 691 7.98 -4.52 -39.13
CA ASP A 691 7.91 -3.11 -38.71
C ASP A 691 6.59 -2.44 -39.14
N ALA A 692 6.10 -1.53 -38.31
CA ALA A 692 4.85 -0.80 -38.52
C ALA A 692 5.02 0.71 -38.36
N MET A 693 4.16 1.49 -39.03
CA MET A 693 4.09 2.93 -38.80
C MET A 693 3.01 3.23 -37.76
N LEU A 694 3.36 3.90 -36.66
CA LEU A 694 2.43 4.38 -35.66
C LEU A 694 2.24 5.90 -35.83
N SER A 695 1.00 6.33 -36.09
CA SER A 695 0.58 7.73 -36.07
C SER A 695 -0.11 8.06 -34.76
N ILE A 696 0.26 9.16 -34.13
CA ILE A 696 -0.33 9.69 -32.90
C ILE A 696 -0.76 11.13 -33.18
N ASP A 697 -2.04 11.42 -33.00
CA ASP A 697 -2.59 12.75 -33.18
C ASP A 697 -2.53 13.53 -31.86
N VAL A 698 -1.74 14.60 -31.83
CA VAL A 698 -1.62 15.55 -30.73
C VAL A 698 -2.58 16.71 -30.97
N VAL A 699 -3.56 16.83 -30.07
CA VAL A 699 -4.67 17.78 -30.17
C VAL A 699 -4.29 19.11 -29.53
N ASP A 700 -3.58 19.05 -28.40
CA ASP A 700 -2.98 20.22 -27.75
C ASP A 700 -1.73 19.84 -26.93
N THR A 701 -0.99 20.86 -26.51
CA THR A 701 0.26 20.78 -25.72
C THR A 701 0.17 21.70 -24.50
N SER A 702 0.72 21.29 -23.36
CA SER A 702 0.82 22.19 -22.21
C SER A 702 1.87 23.30 -22.46
N PHE A 703 2.09 24.14 -21.46
CA PHE A 703 3.26 25.02 -21.38
C PHE A 703 4.26 24.38 -20.43
N TYR A 704 5.47 24.12 -20.90
CA TYR A 704 6.53 23.48 -20.13
C TYR A 704 7.58 24.52 -19.74
N ARG A 705 7.93 24.62 -18.45
CA ARG A 705 9.06 25.45 -18.02
C ARG A 705 10.36 24.85 -18.53
N ASN A 706 11.23 25.70 -19.09
CA ASN A 706 12.53 25.30 -19.57
C ASN A 706 13.52 25.11 -18.39
N THR A 707 13.20 24.16 -17.50
CA THR A 707 14.06 23.76 -16.38
C THR A 707 15.04 22.69 -16.82
N SER A 708 16.24 22.69 -16.25
CA SER A 708 17.29 21.70 -16.52
C SER A 708 17.03 20.34 -15.85
N ARG A 709 15.78 19.86 -15.88
CA ARG A 709 15.49 18.43 -15.80
C ARG A 709 15.74 17.86 -17.19
N ASP A 710 17.01 17.67 -17.51
CA ASP A 710 17.38 16.74 -18.57
C ASP A 710 16.71 15.39 -18.28
N LEU A 711 16.25 14.77 -19.36
CA LEU A 711 15.60 13.46 -19.39
C LEU A 711 16.33 12.51 -18.44
N ARG A 712 15.59 11.80 -17.57
CA ARG A 712 16.16 10.80 -16.65
C ARG A 712 16.76 9.62 -17.42
N THR A 713 17.97 9.79 -17.94
CA THR A 713 18.91 8.70 -18.20
C THR A 713 19.42 8.21 -16.85
N ALA A 714 18.64 7.34 -16.22
CA ALA A 714 19.13 6.39 -15.22
C ALA A 714 19.25 5.02 -15.91
N ALA A 715 20.31 4.30 -15.58
CA ALA A 715 20.78 3.09 -16.28
C ALA A 715 19.84 1.87 -16.15
#